data_AF-A0A921ZKX4-F1
#
_entry.id   AF-A0A921ZKX4-F1
#
_cell.length_a   1.000
_cell.length_b   1.000
_cell.length_c   1.000
_cell.angle_alpha   90.00
_cell.angle_beta   90.00
_cell.angle_gamma   90.00
#
_symmetry.space_group_name_H-M   'P 1'
#
loop_
_entity.id
_entity.type
_entity.pdbx_description
1 polymer ?
#
loop_
_entity_poly.entity_id
_entity_poly.type
_entity_poly.pdbx_seq_one_letter_code
_entity_poly.pdbx_strand_id
1 'polypeptide(L)'
;MCMALVSQKKTCHSTDFEVHRNWLAITYNTSINQWYYESTSEWTLDYPPLFAWLEYCLSLVAVWFDPKMLEVNNLNYKSDMTVLFQRLSVIVLDIIFIYAARSCALLVKHRILLLFILLICNPGLLMVDHIHFQYNGFLYGILLLSICSMINSNHLQAALWFAILLNLKHIYLYVAPVYIVYLLRTYCFMVVSADGTNTAWYSFSITNLLTLGVVVTAVFCVSFGPFLDHLPQIFARLFPFKRGLCHAYWAPNFWALYNFGDKIIQHFMVKLGLDIKKTEASMTGGLVQEFSHSVLPSITPTITFVLTFISMLPALIKLWHLGADRRYRALSFVSYLNTYKVTMGDEEEEGGFGGMYEDGHWEWDDNTESLVFVSDLPPKPVEAIQILTKAPTGTVEFRDDVDLIEQDVKDIALFTAPIVEEMTNRIIELEKKVRTPDCEILEREYRDNLADLRLLVAKEYCIMLIGGGDTRKFHHMGPHKKRRSLSDKDARLFETFLRMCVQIVWLALGRKSFNQIELEVNRIFKSEIFNAVEHTLQTGYVAKMSKEERAVLLGHCVRHDKKLNTRSPLVNEVFCHRVIDYRMMGLGVIKCSQMSSRLQYMLIAIAGEEEIFKEMGVVLGLIGLPRSAFDTMLRPLPTATETGKSKASMSSTSGYSSKSSGSMRKSTIAAQKLYPDIVLPRKESKEVYFPPAFPEEPETIRPCSETQRRRWLNRLTKLLHPQQTGH
;
A
#
# COMPACT_ATOMS: atom_id res chain seq x y z
N MET A 1 -15.94 -1.23 -20.02
CA MET A 1 -14.95 -1.12 -18.92
C MET A 1 -15.29 -2.01 -17.73
N CYS A 2 -16.56 -2.18 -17.34
CA CYS A 2 -16.94 -3.00 -16.17
C CYS A 2 -16.91 -4.54 -16.35
N MET A 3 -16.93 -5.08 -17.58
CA MET A 3 -16.92 -6.54 -17.79
C MET A 3 -15.52 -7.19 -17.85
N ALA A 4 -14.43 -6.41 -17.85
CA ALA A 4 -13.07 -6.97 -17.94
C ALA A 4 -12.52 -7.51 -16.60
N LEU A 5 -13.27 -7.35 -15.50
CA LEU A 5 -12.84 -7.69 -14.14
C LEU A 5 -13.16 -9.14 -13.72
N VAL A 6 -13.61 -10.01 -14.63
CA VAL A 6 -14.07 -11.36 -14.27
C VAL A 6 -12.97 -12.45 -14.40
N SER A 7 -11.80 -12.16 -14.98
CA SER A 7 -10.82 -13.22 -15.25
C SER A 7 -9.95 -13.62 -14.05
N GLN A 8 -10.25 -14.82 -13.53
CA GLN A 8 -9.57 -15.64 -12.51
C GLN A 8 -8.04 -15.46 -12.37
N LYS A 9 -7.60 -15.04 -11.17
CA LYS A 9 -6.32 -15.39 -10.53
C LYS A 9 -6.53 -15.32 -9.01
N LYS A 10 -6.00 -16.27 -8.25
CA LYS A 10 -6.13 -16.33 -6.78
C LYS A 10 -5.52 -15.09 -6.11
N THR A 11 -6.33 -14.05 -5.94
CA THR A 11 -6.04 -12.84 -5.17
C THR A 11 -6.30 -13.08 -3.68
N CYS A 12 -5.53 -12.42 -2.82
CA CYS A 12 -5.96 -12.12 -1.46
C CYS A 12 -7.21 -11.23 -1.59
N HIS A 13 -8.35 -11.69 -1.07
CA HIS A 13 -9.59 -10.93 -1.13
C HIS A 13 -9.67 -10.04 0.11
N SER A 14 -10.39 -8.93 0.01
CA SER A 14 -10.77 -8.17 1.21
C SER A 14 -11.54 -9.07 2.16
N THR A 15 -11.39 -8.85 3.47
CA THR A 15 -12.24 -9.45 4.51
C THR A 15 -13.72 -9.22 4.21
N ASP A 16 -14.06 -8.09 3.58
CA ASP A 16 -15.45 -7.71 3.26
C ASP A 16 -16.13 -8.63 2.23
N PHE A 17 -15.34 -9.31 1.39
CA PHE A 17 -15.85 -10.32 0.47
C PHE A 17 -16.50 -11.49 1.23
N GLU A 18 -15.83 -11.95 2.28
CA GLU A 18 -16.30 -13.01 3.16
C GLU A 18 -17.46 -12.55 4.05
N VAL A 19 -17.44 -11.29 4.50
CA VAL A 19 -18.55 -10.67 5.26
C VAL A 19 -19.86 -10.76 4.47
N HIS A 20 -19.88 -10.22 3.26
CA HIS A 20 -21.09 -10.25 2.42
C HIS A 20 -21.48 -11.67 2.00
N ARG A 21 -20.50 -12.56 1.78
CA ARG A 21 -20.80 -13.97 1.48
C ARG A 21 -21.51 -14.64 2.66
N ASN A 22 -21.04 -14.38 3.88
CA ASN A 22 -21.68 -14.88 5.09
C ASN A 22 -23.07 -14.27 5.29
N TRP A 23 -23.30 -13.00 4.96
CA TRP A 23 -24.64 -12.39 5.04
C TRP A 23 -25.63 -13.01 4.05
N LEU A 24 -25.19 -13.33 2.82
CA LEU A 24 -26.00 -14.10 1.87
C LEU A 24 -26.37 -15.48 2.42
N ALA A 25 -25.41 -16.17 3.06
CA ALA A 25 -25.63 -17.47 3.67
C ALA A 25 -26.63 -17.43 4.85
N ILE A 26 -26.47 -16.45 5.75
CA ILE A 26 -27.37 -16.24 6.90
C ILE A 26 -28.79 -16.00 6.40
N THR A 27 -28.97 -15.02 5.51
CA THR A 27 -30.30 -14.61 5.06
C THR A 27 -31.02 -15.72 4.29
N TYR A 28 -30.30 -16.55 3.55
CA TYR A 28 -30.87 -17.65 2.78
C TYR A 28 -31.28 -18.85 3.65
N ASN A 29 -30.41 -19.28 4.57
CA ASN A 29 -30.60 -20.53 5.30
C ASN A 29 -31.33 -20.37 6.65
N THR A 30 -31.39 -19.17 7.20
CA THR A 30 -32.00 -18.94 8.52
C THR A 30 -33.33 -18.19 8.41
N SER A 31 -34.23 -18.47 9.36
CA SER A 31 -35.48 -17.72 9.48
C SER A 31 -35.20 -16.26 9.86
N ILE A 32 -36.09 -15.34 9.46
CA ILE A 32 -36.01 -13.89 9.73
C ILE A 32 -35.65 -13.58 11.19
N ASN A 33 -36.24 -14.33 12.14
CA ASN A 33 -36.02 -14.14 13.58
C ASN A 33 -34.59 -14.45 14.05
N GLN A 34 -33.78 -15.14 13.24
CA GLN A 34 -32.41 -15.56 13.56
C GLN A 34 -31.34 -14.73 12.84
N TRP A 35 -31.71 -13.87 11.88
CA TRP A 35 -30.76 -13.11 11.05
C TRP A 35 -29.74 -12.30 11.86
N TYR A 36 -30.14 -11.75 13.01
CA TYR A 36 -29.30 -10.92 13.89
C TYR A 36 -28.77 -11.64 15.13
N TYR A 37 -29.11 -12.93 15.30
CA TYR A 37 -28.66 -13.77 16.41
C TYR A 37 -27.58 -14.76 15.99
N GLU A 38 -27.53 -15.13 14.71
CA GLU A 38 -26.50 -16.01 14.17
C GLU A 38 -25.09 -15.43 14.41
N SER A 39 -24.21 -16.26 14.98
CA SER A 39 -22.86 -15.88 15.39
C SER A 39 -21.83 -16.97 15.15
N THR A 40 -22.14 -17.95 14.28
CA THR A 40 -21.20 -19.02 13.89
C THR A 40 -19.92 -18.45 13.26
N SER A 41 -20.05 -17.34 12.53
CA SER A 41 -18.93 -16.56 12.00
C SER A 41 -18.68 -15.31 12.84
N GLU A 42 -17.44 -14.81 12.84
CA GLU A 42 -17.11 -13.48 13.38
C GLU A 42 -17.78 -12.35 12.58
N TRP A 43 -18.15 -12.60 11.33
CA TRP A 43 -18.78 -11.65 10.42
C TRP A 43 -20.30 -11.62 10.55
N THR A 44 -20.80 -11.02 11.61
CA THR A 44 -22.25 -10.93 11.87
C THR A 44 -22.95 -9.87 11.02
N LEU A 45 -24.27 -9.99 10.89
CA LEU A 45 -25.09 -9.02 10.15
C LEU A 45 -25.21 -7.70 10.94
N ASP A 46 -24.50 -6.68 10.47
CA ASP A 46 -24.35 -5.40 11.18
C ASP A 46 -25.07 -4.22 10.48
N TYR A 47 -25.79 -4.49 9.38
CA TYR A 47 -26.52 -3.49 8.61
C TYR A 47 -28.03 -3.50 8.95
N PRO A 48 -28.74 -2.37 8.75
CA PRO A 48 -30.17 -2.31 9.04
C PRO A 48 -31.02 -3.24 8.14
N PRO A 49 -32.28 -3.55 8.56
CA PRO A 49 -33.06 -4.63 7.97
C PRO A 49 -33.29 -4.55 6.45
N LEU A 50 -33.43 -3.35 5.89
CA LEU A 50 -33.64 -3.21 4.44
C LEU A 50 -32.43 -3.72 3.63
N PHE A 51 -31.21 -3.62 4.18
CA PHE A 51 -30.03 -4.20 3.55
C PHE A 51 -29.99 -5.72 3.73
N ALA A 52 -30.45 -6.24 4.87
CA ALA A 52 -30.60 -7.68 5.06
C ALA A 52 -31.57 -8.28 4.03
N TRP A 53 -32.67 -7.58 3.73
CA TRP A 53 -33.59 -7.94 2.66
C TRP A 53 -32.94 -7.87 1.26
N LEU A 54 -32.04 -6.92 1.03
CA LEU A 54 -31.26 -6.86 -0.21
C LEU A 54 -30.36 -8.09 -0.35
N GLU A 55 -29.62 -8.45 0.71
CA GLU A 55 -28.79 -9.67 0.74
C GLU A 55 -29.64 -10.92 0.56
N TYR A 56 -30.84 -10.99 1.16
CA TYR A 56 -31.78 -12.08 0.91
C TYR A 56 -32.19 -12.18 -0.57
N CYS A 57 -32.56 -11.07 -1.19
CA CYS A 57 -32.90 -11.05 -2.62
C CYS A 57 -31.71 -11.48 -3.50
N LEU A 58 -30.49 -11.05 -3.16
CA LEU A 58 -29.28 -11.48 -3.86
C LEU A 58 -29.02 -12.97 -3.64
N SER A 59 -29.26 -13.50 -2.44
CA SER A 59 -29.00 -14.90 -2.12
C SER A 59 -29.89 -15.85 -2.91
N LEU A 60 -31.14 -15.47 -3.20
CA LEU A 60 -32.04 -16.22 -4.10
C LEU A 60 -31.47 -16.41 -5.51
N VAL A 61 -30.70 -15.43 -6.01
CA VAL A 61 -30.00 -15.52 -7.30
C VAL A 61 -28.67 -16.27 -7.14
N ALA A 62 -27.98 -16.07 -6.02
CA ALA A 62 -26.68 -16.68 -5.72
C ALA A 62 -26.72 -18.22 -5.76
N VAL A 63 -27.84 -18.84 -5.36
CA VAL A 63 -28.03 -20.32 -5.42
C VAL A 63 -27.73 -20.88 -6.80
N TRP A 64 -28.08 -20.14 -7.86
CA TRP A 64 -27.91 -20.57 -9.25
C TRP A 64 -26.46 -20.50 -9.72
N PHE A 65 -25.62 -19.72 -9.03
CA PHE A 65 -24.20 -19.60 -9.34
C PHE A 65 -23.36 -20.62 -8.57
N ASP A 66 -23.54 -20.68 -7.25
CA ASP A 66 -22.85 -21.65 -6.39
C ASP A 66 -23.66 -21.95 -5.11
N PRO A 67 -24.36 -23.08 -5.02
CA PRO A 67 -25.13 -23.43 -3.81
C PRO A 67 -24.29 -23.49 -2.53
N LYS A 68 -23.01 -23.87 -2.62
CA LYS A 68 -22.13 -24.03 -1.44
C LYS A 68 -21.72 -22.70 -0.83
N MET A 69 -21.89 -21.59 -1.55
CA MET A 69 -21.61 -20.26 -1.02
C MET A 69 -22.61 -19.82 0.04
N LEU A 70 -23.79 -20.45 0.08
CA LEU A 70 -24.87 -20.12 1.00
C LEU A 70 -24.81 -20.95 2.30
N GLU A 71 -23.86 -21.87 2.41
CA GLU A 71 -23.66 -22.64 3.64
C GLU A 71 -22.99 -21.79 4.73
N VAL A 72 -23.70 -21.59 5.86
CA VAL A 72 -23.24 -20.74 6.99
C VAL A 72 -21.95 -21.26 7.63
N ASN A 73 -21.79 -22.58 7.71
CA ASN A 73 -20.61 -23.23 8.32
C ASN A 73 -19.36 -23.20 7.44
N ASN A 74 -19.50 -22.85 6.16
CA ASN A 74 -18.45 -23.01 5.17
C ASN A 74 -17.50 -21.80 5.20
N LEU A 75 -16.90 -21.46 6.34
CA LEU A 75 -16.10 -20.24 6.53
C LEU A 75 -14.89 -20.19 5.57
N ASN A 76 -14.60 -19.02 5.00
CA ASN A 76 -13.56 -18.79 3.98
C ASN A 76 -13.70 -19.63 2.69
N TYR A 77 -14.92 -20.09 2.38
CA TYR A 77 -15.24 -20.77 1.13
C TYR A 77 -14.96 -19.88 -0.06
N LYS A 78 -14.26 -20.46 -1.04
CA LYS A 78 -13.84 -19.76 -2.23
C LYS A 78 -14.12 -20.62 -3.45
N SER A 79 -14.92 -20.05 -4.35
CA SER A 79 -15.24 -20.58 -5.66
C SER A 79 -15.20 -19.45 -6.67
N ASP A 80 -14.74 -19.74 -7.88
CA ASP A 80 -14.66 -18.72 -8.94
C ASP A 80 -16.06 -18.22 -9.33
N MET A 81 -17.09 -19.07 -9.18
CA MET A 81 -18.49 -18.68 -9.39
C MET A 81 -19.01 -17.74 -8.28
N THR A 82 -18.59 -17.93 -7.03
CA THR A 82 -18.89 -17.00 -5.92
C THR A 82 -18.27 -15.61 -6.18
N VAL A 83 -17.01 -15.57 -6.63
CA VAL A 83 -16.33 -14.31 -7.00
C VAL A 83 -17.02 -13.61 -8.17
N LEU A 84 -17.41 -14.38 -9.18
CA LEU A 84 -18.15 -13.86 -10.31
C LEU A 84 -19.49 -13.26 -9.87
N PHE A 85 -20.27 -14.01 -9.10
CA PHE A 85 -21.59 -13.57 -8.63
C PHE A 85 -21.49 -12.25 -7.84
N GLN A 86 -20.60 -12.21 -6.84
CA GLN A 86 -20.43 -11.03 -6.01
C GLN A 86 -19.95 -9.82 -6.82
N ARG A 87 -19.01 -9.97 -7.76
CA ARG A 87 -18.60 -8.84 -8.62
C ARG A 87 -19.74 -8.37 -9.53
N LEU A 88 -20.53 -9.29 -10.07
CA LEU A 88 -21.69 -8.95 -10.89
C LEU A 88 -22.78 -8.26 -10.07
N SER A 89 -23.03 -8.67 -8.82
CA SER A 89 -24.04 -8.04 -7.98
C SER A 89 -23.71 -6.57 -7.72
N VAL A 90 -22.44 -6.23 -7.44
CA VAL A 90 -21.99 -4.83 -7.30
C VAL A 90 -22.22 -4.06 -8.60
N ILE A 91 -21.77 -4.59 -9.75
CA ILE A 91 -21.92 -3.94 -11.06
C ILE A 91 -23.39 -3.71 -11.43
N VAL A 92 -24.27 -4.68 -11.14
CA VAL A 92 -25.71 -4.58 -11.42
C VAL A 92 -26.36 -3.52 -10.52
N LEU A 93 -26.02 -3.48 -9.24
CA LEU A 93 -26.55 -2.48 -8.32
C LEU A 93 -26.04 -1.06 -8.64
N ASP A 94 -24.84 -0.92 -9.17
CA ASP A 94 -24.27 0.36 -9.63
C ASP A 94 -24.99 0.96 -10.84
N ILE A 95 -25.87 0.21 -11.52
CA ILE A 95 -26.78 0.80 -12.53
C ILE A 95 -27.62 1.92 -11.91
N ILE A 96 -28.02 1.78 -10.64
CA ILE A 96 -28.74 2.82 -9.89
C ILE A 96 -27.86 4.07 -9.72
N PHE A 97 -26.57 3.88 -9.43
CA PHE A 97 -25.60 4.97 -9.34
C PHE A 97 -25.43 5.69 -10.69
N ILE A 98 -25.28 4.95 -11.78
CA ILE A 98 -25.15 5.51 -13.13
C ILE A 98 -26.41 6.32 -13.50
N TYR A 99 -27.60 5.78 -13.22
CA TYR A 99 -28.86 6.48 -13.44
C TYR A 99 -28.97 7.77 -12.61
N ALA A 100 -28.58 7.71 -11.34
CA ALA A 100 -28.58 8.87 -10.45
C ALA A 100 -27.57 9.94 -10.89
N ALA A 101 -26.34 9.54 -11.26
CA ALA A 101 -25.30 10.43 -11.77
C ALA A 101 -25.74 11.12 -13.06
N ARG A 102 -26.41 10.41 -13.97
CA ARG A 102 -27.02 11.00 -15.17
C ARG A 102 -28.08 12.03 -14.79
N SER A 103 -28.98 11.67 -13.87
CA SER A 103 -30.07 12.54 -13.44
C SER A 103 -29.54 13.83 -12.80
N CYS A 104 -28.50 13.75 -11.97
CA CYS A 104 -27.82 14.90 -11.39
C CYS A 104 -27.09 15.73 -12.45
N ALA A 105 -26.41 15.10 -13.41
CA ALA A 105 -25.71 15.81 -14.46
C ALA A 105 -26.64 16.64 -15.35
N LEU A 106 -27.86 16.15 -15.61
CA LEU A 106 -28.90 16.87 -16.36
C LEU A 106 -29.42 18.12 -15.65
N LEU A 107 -29.21 18.27 -14.35
CA LEU A 107 -29.57 19.49 -13.61
C LEU A 107 -28.62 20.66 -13.92
N VAL A 108 -27.44 20.39 -14.49
CA VAL A 108 -26.46 21.42 -14.83
C VAL A 108 -26.58 21.78 -16.31
N LYS A 109 -26.80 23.07 -16.62
CA LYS A 109 -27.00 23.55 -18.00
C LYS A 109 -25.75 23.42 -18.89
N HIS A 110 -24.55 23.45 -18.29
CA HIS A 110 -23.28 23.39 -19.00
C HIS A 110 -22.41 22.26 -18.45
N ARG A 111 -21.62 21.61 -19.30
CA ARG A 111 -20.65 20.55 -18.91
C ARG A 111 -21.29 19.29 -18.29
N ILE A 112 -22.48 18.90 -18.75
CA ILE A 112 -23.20 17.67 -18.35
C ILE A 112 -22.28 16.44 -18.44
N LEU A 113 -21.58 16.29 -19.56
CA LEU A 113 -20.68 15.16 -19.80
C LEU A 113 -19.52 15.12 -18.80
N LEU A 114 -18.95 16.28 -18.46
CA LEU A 114 -17.83 16.37 -17.52
C LEU A 114 -18.26 15.94 -16.12
N LEU A 115 -19.40 16.46 -15.63
CA LEU A 115 -19.92 16.11 -14.31
C LEU A 115 -20.30 14.61 -14.23
N PHE A 116 -20.91 14.08 -15.29
CA PHE A 116 -21.24 12.67 -15.38
C PHE A 116 -19.99 11.77 -15.33
N ILE A 117 -18.95 12.11 -16.11
CA ILE A 117 -17.68 11.38 -16.10
C ILE A 117 -17.01 11.49 -14.74
N LEU A 118 -16.99 12.66 -14.11
CA LEU A 118 -16.33 12.87 -12.81
C LEU A 118 -17.01 12.07 -11.69
N LEU A 119 -18.34 11.96 -11.70
CA LEU A 119 -19.07 11.15 -10.73
C LEU A 119 -18.83 9.64 -10.92
N ILE A 120 -18.87 9.16 -12.16
CA ILE A 120 -18.73 7.71 -12.45
C ILE A 120 -17.27 7.24 -12.36
N CYS A 121 -16.32 8.06 -12.82
CA CYS A 121 -14.90 7.74 -12.81
C CYS A 121 -14.21 8.15 -11.50
N ASN A 122 -14.96 8.31 -10.40
CA ASN A 122 -14.37 8.59 -9.10
C ASN A 122 -13.46 7.40 -8.69
N PRO A 123 -12.13 7.60 -8.62
CA PRO A 123 -11.20 6.50 -8.41
C PRO A 123 -11.36 5.87 -7.02
N GLY A 124 -11.67 6.67 -6.00
CA GLY A 124 -11.89 6.18 -4.64
C GLY A 124 -13.08 5.23 -4.57
N LEU A 125 -14.21 5.62 -5.17
CA LEU A 125 -15.42 4.79 -5.20
C LEU A 125 -15.18 3.48 -5.97
N LEU A 126 -14.55 3.56 -7.14
CA LEU A 126 -14.22 2.37 -7.95
C LEU A 126 -13.28 1.41 -7.24
N MET A 127 -12.27 1.93 -6.52
CA MET A 127 -11.36 1.10 -5.73
C MET A 127 -12.07 0.42 -4.57
N VAL A 128 -12.89 1.15 -3.82
CA VAL A 128 -13.58 0.60 -2.65
C VAL A 128 -14.62 -0.46 -3.06
N ASP A 129 -15.43 -0.21 -4.08
CA ASP A 129 -16.51 -1.13 -4.42
C ASP A 129 -16.04 -2.31 -5.29
N HIS A 130 -15.21 -2.08 -6.31
CA HIS A 130 -14.83 -3.13 -7.26
C HIS A 130 -13.52 -3.86 -6.93
N ILE A 131 -12.62 -3.25 -6.16
CA ILE A 131 -11.35 -3.87 -5.73
C ILE A 131 -11.46 -4.38 -4.29
N HIS A 132 -11.91 -3.53 -3.35
CA HIS A 132 -12.07 -3.89 -1.94
C HIS A 132 -13.38 -4.64 -1.64
N PHE A 133 -14.35 -4.63 -2.55
CA PHE A 133 -15.66 -5.30 -2.43
C PHE A 133 -16.59 -4.67 -1.40
N GLN A 134 -17.34 -3.65 -1.82
CA GLN A 134 -18.39 -3.01 -1.03
C GLN A 134 -19.55 -2.56 -1.94
N TYR A 135 -20.71 -2.31 -1.36
CA TYR A 135 -21.90 -1.81 -2.07
C TYR A 135 -22.13 -0.30 -1.88
N ASN A 136 -21.07 0.53 -1.87
CA ASN A 136 -21.27 1.97 -1.61
C ASN A 136 -21.83 2.73 -2.82
N GLY A 137 -21.52 2.34 -4.04
CA GLY A 137 -21.92 3.00 -5.29
C GLY A 137 -23.43 3.06 -5.40
N PHE A 138 -24.09 1.90 -5.25
CA PHE A 138 -25.53 1.78 -5.06
C PHE A 138 -26.11 2.74 -4.00
N LEU A 139 -25.51 2.79 -2.80
CA LEU A 139 -25.97 3.65 -1.70
C LEU A 139 -25.81 5.14 -2.05
N TYR A 140 -24.69 5.51 -2.67
CA TYR A 140 -24.47 6.84 -3.22
C TYR A 140 -25.45 7.16 -4.34
N GLY A 141 -25.87 6.18 -5.13
CA GLY A 141 -26.91 6.34 -6.15
C GLY A 141 -28.24 6.78 -5.54
N ILE A 142 -28.68 6.10 -4.48
CA ILE A 142 -29.89 6.48 -3.74
C ILE A 142 -29.74 7.87 -3.11
N LEU A 143 -28.56 8.18 -2.55
CA LEU A 143 -28.27 9.52 -2.02
C LEU A 143 -28.38 10.60 -3.12
N LEU A 144 -27.81 10.36 -4.30
CA LEU A 144 -27.87 11.28 -5.43
C LEU A 144 -29.30 11.45 -5.95
N LEU A 145 -30.13 10.39 -5.99
CA LEU A 145 -31.55 10.50 -6.33
C LEU A 145 -32.32 11.36 -5.34
N SER A 146 -32.02 11.22 -4.05
CA SER A 146 -32.57 12.08 -3.00
C SER A 146 -32.20 13.55 -3.22
N ILE A 147 -30.92 13.83 -3.49
CA ILE A 147 -30.42 15.19 -3.78
C ILE A 147 -31.07 15.76 -5.04
N CYS A 148 -31.14 14.99 -6.11
CA CYS A 148 -31.79 15.38 -7.36
C CYS A 148 -33.27 15.74 -7.13
N SER A 149 -33.98 14.92 -6.35
CA SER A 149 -35.38 15.18 -5.97
C SER A 149 -35.53 16.48 -5.17
N MET A 150 -34.61 16.79 -4.26
CA MET A 150 -34.61 18.07 -3.54
C MET A 150 -34.35 19.26 -4.44
N ILE A 151 -33.40 19.17 -5.36
CA ILE A 151 -33.10 20.26 -6.31
C ILE A 151 -34.32 20.54 -7.19
N ASN A 152 -35.03 19.49 -7.62
CA ASN A 152 -36.30 19.58 -8.35
C ASN A 152 -37.50 19.98 -7.47
N SER A 153 -37.29 20.32 -6.19
CA SER A 153 -38.34 20.70 -5.23
C SER A 153 -39.38 19.60 -4.95
N ASN A 154 -39.07 18.34 -5.26
CA ASN A 154 -39.89 17.19 -4.89
C ASN A 154 -39.47 16.64 -3.52
N HIS A 155 -39.89 17.35 -2.48
CA HIS A 155 -39.49 17.10 -1.09
C HIS A 155 -39.93 15.73 -0.55
N LEU A 156 -41.09 15.21 -0.99
CA LEU A 156 -41.60 13.91 -0.56
C LEU A 156 -40.77 12.76 -1.14
N GLN A 157 -40.41 12.82 -2.42
CA GLN A 157 -39.53 11.82 -3.03
C GLN A 157 -38.13 11.87 -2.42
N ALA A 158 -37.60 13.06 -2.12
CA ALA A 158 -36.33 13.19 -1.41
C ALA A 158 -36.35 12.51 -0.04
N ALA A 159 -37.40 12.77 0.75
CA ALA A 159 -37.56 12.16 2.06
C ALA A 159 -37.70 10.63 1.98
N LEU A 160 -38.43 10.12 0.97
CA LEU A 160 -38.56 8.69 0.70
C LEU A 160 -37.19 8.05 0.41
N TRP A 161 -36.43 8.59 -0.55
CA TRP A 161 -35.12 8.06 -0.92
C TRP A 161 -34.12 8.12 0.25
N PHE A 162 -34.12 9.21 1.01
CA PHE A 162 -33.25 9.33 2.19
C PHE A 162 -33.65 8.37 3.33
N ALA A 163 -34.95 8.15 3.56
CA ALA A 163 -35.41 7.16 4.53
C ALA A 163 -35.00 5.74 4.12
N ILE A 164 -35.11 5.40 2.83
CA ILE A 164 -34.60 4.13 2.28
C ILE A 164 -33.10 4.01 2.53
N LEU A 165 -32.32 5.05 2.24
CA LEU A 165 -30.86 5.07 2.45
C LEU A 165 -30.47 4.81 3.90
N LEU A 166 -31.14 5.45 4.86
CA LEU A 166 -30.90 5.23 6.30
C LEU A 166 -31.17 3.78 6.72
N ASN A 167 -32.20 3.16 6.13
CA ASN A 167 -32.56 1.77 6.38
C ASN A 167 -31.67 0.77 5.63
N LEU A 168 -30.85 1.22 4.66
CA LEU A 168 -29.83 0.41 4.00
C LEU A 168 -28.47 0.50 4.70
N LYS A 169 -28.08 1.68 5.18
CA LYS A 169 -26.82 1.87 5.93
C LYS A 169 -26.97 2.99 6.95
N HIS A 170 -26.84 2.64 8.22
CA HIS A 170 -27.05 3.57 9.33
C HIS A 170 -25.98 4.67 9.43
N ILE A 171 -24.85 4.54 8.73
CA ILE A 171 -23.81 5.57 8.68
C ILE A 171 -24.33 6.92 8.15
N TYR A 172 -25.39 6.92 7.32
CA TYR A 172 -26.00 8.14 6.80
C TYR A 172 -26.79 8.92 7.86
N LEU A 173 -26.91 8.40 9.09
CA LEU A 173 -27.50 9.12 10.22
C LEU A 173 -26.78 10.44 10.49
N TYR A 174 -25.47 10.52 10.21
CA TYR A 174 -24.70 11.76 10.32
C TYR A 174 -25.22 12.89 9.42
N VAL A 175 -25.85 12.53 8.30
CA VAL A 175 -26.40 13.47 7.32
C VAL A 175 -27.86 13.83 7.67
N ALA A 176 -28.53 13.06 8.52
CA ALA A 176 -29.94 13.23 8.83
C ALA A 176 -30.31 14.61 9.39
N PRO A 177 -29.53 15.25 10.30
CA PRO A 177 -29.84 16.59 10.79
C PRO A 177 -29.97 17.63 9.67
N VAL A 178 -29.13 17.55 8.63
CA VAL A 178 -29.15 18.45 7.47
C VAL A 178 -30.47 18.29 6.70
N TYR A 179 -30.89 17.05 6.45
CA TYR A 179 -32.16 16.75 5.80
C TYR A 179 -33.36 17.21 6.61
N ILE A 180 -33.35 16.98 7.93
CA ILE A 180 -34.44 17.37 8.83
C ILE A 180 -34.61 18.89 8.81
N VAL A 181 -33.53 19.65 9.04
CA VAL A 181 -33.58 21.12 9.04
C VAL A 181 -34.03 21.67 7.69
N TYR A 182 -33.49 21.12 6.60
CA TYR A 182 -33.85 21.56 5.25
C TYR A 182 -35.31 21.26 4.90
N LEU A 183 -35.80 20.03 5.09
CA LEU A 183 -37.17 19.64 4.78
C LEU A 183 -38.17 20.35 5.70
N LEU A 184 -37.84 20.48 6.98
CA LEU A 184 -38.65 21.26 7.91
C LEU A 184 -38.79 22.70 7.41
N ARG A 185 -37.68 23.35 7.06
CA ARG A 185 -37.70 24.75 6.59
C ARG A 185 -38.40 24.93 5.25
N THR A 186 -38.14 24.06 4.28
CA THR A 186 -38.56 24.28 2.88
C THR A 186 -39.93 23.71 2.55
N TYR A 187 -40.33 22.62 3.20
CA TYR A 187 -41.59 21.92 2.94
C TYR A 187 -42.65 22.17 4.02
N CYS A 188 -42.29 22.38 5.29
CA CYS A 188 -43.28 22.62 6.34
C CYS A 188 -43.64 24.11 6.50
N PHE A 189 -42.76 25.04 6.13
CA PHE A 189 -43.08 26.48 6.10
C PHE A 189 -43.45 26.93 4.69
N MET A 190 -44.69 27.37 4.49
CA MET A 190 -45.23 27.74 3.17
C MET A 190 -44.85 29.15 2.72
N VAL A 191 -44.57 30.06 3.66
CA VAL A 191 -44.26 31.46 3.34
C VAL A 191 -42.75 31.65 3.14
N VAL A 192 -42.39 32.19 1.97
CA VAL A 192 -41.01 32.54 1.62
C VAL A 192 -40.64 33.85 2.32
N SER A 193 -39.50 33.87 3.01
CA SER A 193 -38.95 35.10 3.60
C SER A 193 -37.87 35.65 2.68
N ALA A 194 -38.02 36.89 2.22
CA ALA A 194 -37.08 37.53 1.29
C ALA A 194 -35.73 37.89 1.98
N ASP A 195 -35.75 38.12 3.29
CA ASP A 195 -34.59 38.58 4.07
C ASP A 195 -33.84 37.45 4.80
N GLY A 196 -34.35 36.21 4.74
CA GLY A 196 -33.72 35.01 5.35
C GLY A 196 -33.75 34.94 6.89
N THR A 197 -34.02 36.05 7.57
CA THR A 197 -33.94 36.18 9.03
C THR A 197 -35.30 36.02 9.72
N ASN A 198 -36.36 36.63 9.18
CA ASN A 198 -37.70 36.56 9.77
C ASN A 198 -38.43 35.27 9.37
N THR A 199 -38.57 34.34 10.31
CA THR A 199 -39.43 33.15 10.17
C THR A 199 -40.88 33.48 10.50
N ALA A 200 -41.75 33.44 9.50
CA ALA A 200 -43.19 33.50 9.67
C ALA A 200 -43.72 32.21 10.32
N TRP A 201 -43.67 32.11 11.66
CA TRP A 201 -44.08 30.91 12.40
C TRP A 201 -45.53 30.49 12.14
N TYR A 202 -46.40 31.44 11.82
CA TYR A 202 -47.80 31.18 11.42
C TYR A 202 -47.94 30.42 10.09
N SER A 203 -46.89 30.38 9.26
CA SER A 203 -46.90 29.69 7.96
C SER A 203 -46.58 28.20 8.06
N PHE A 204 -46.44 27.69 9.28
CA PHE A 204 -46.14 26.29 9.55
C PHE A 204 -47.36 25.41 9.27
N SER A 205 -47.18 24.47 8.35
CA SER A 205 -48.19 23.50 7.96
C SER A 205 -47.97 22.17 8.68
N ILE A 206 -48.85 21.88 9.65
CA ILE A 206 -48.86 20.60 10.36
C ILE A 206 -49.19 19.45 9.39
N THR A 207 -50.04 19.68 8.39
CA THR A 207 -50.41 18.64 7.41
C THR A 207 -49.21 18.21 6.57
N ASN A 208 -48.32 19.14 6.19
CA ASN A 208 -47.09 18.81 5.47
C ASN A 208 -46.11 18.04 6.37
N LEU A 209 -45.98 18.44 7.64
CA LEU A 209 -45.16 17.70 8.60
C LEU A 209 -45.69 16.27 8.78
N LEU A 210 -47.00 16.10 8.93
CA LEU A 210 -47.63 14.78 9.05
C LEU A 210 -47.45 13.96 7.78
N THR A 211 -47.58 14.56 6.60
CA THR A 211 -47.35 13.89 5.31
C THR A 211 -45.91 13.39 5.19
N LEU A 212 -44.94 14.23 5.57
CA LEU A 212 -43.53 13.86 5.62
C LEU A 212 -43.28 12.73 6.63
N GLY A 213 -43.89 12.84 7.81
CA GLY A 213 -43.84 11.83 8.86
C GLY A 213 -44.39 10.49 8.38
N VAL A 214 -45.55 10.47 7.72
CA VAL A 214 -46.16 9.25 7.17
C VAL A 214 -45.24 8.58 6.16
N VAL A 215 -44.61 9.33 5.25
CA VAL A 215 -43.66 8.76 4.26
C VAL A 215 -42.48 8.11 4.97
N VAL A 216 -41.86 8.80 5.93
CA VAL A 216 -40.69 8.27 6.65
C VAL A 216 -41.10 7.06 7.49
N THR A 217 -42.16 7.18 8.30
CA THR A 217 -42.66 6.10 9.15
C THR A 217 -43.06 4.88 8.32
N ALA A 218 -43.68 5.05 7.15
CA ALA A 218 -44.01 3.92 6.28
C ALA A 218 -42.76 3.11 5.88
N VAL A 219 -41.67 3.77 5.50
CA VAL A 219 -40.40 3.07 5.17
C VAL A 219 -39.84 2.34 6.38
N PHE A 220 -39.83 2.97 7.56
CA PHE A 220 -39.35 2.35 8.79
C PHE A 220 -40.24 1.17 9.22
N CYS A 221 -41.56 1.27 9.05
CA CYS A 221 -42.49 0.17 9.30
C CYS A 221 -42.26 -1.01 8.35
N VAL A 222 -42.01 -0.76 7.07
CA VAL A 222 -41.67 -1.83 6.11
C VAL A 222 -40.33 -2.48 6.45
N SER A 223 -39.34 -1.70 6.86
CA SER A 223 -38.00 -2.19 7.20
C SER A 223 -37.96 -2.94 8.54
N PHE A 224 -38.37 -2.30 9.63
CA PHE A 224 -38.26 -2.81 11.00
C PHE A 224 -39.51 -3.55 11.49
N GLY A 225 -40.66 -3.42 10.82
CA GLY A 225 -41.91 -4.07 11.22
C GLY A 225 -41.82 -5.59 11.41
N PRO A 226 -41.14 -6.35 10.52
CA PRO A 226 -40.92 -7.79 10.71
C PRO A 226 -40.03 -8.15 11.90
N PHE A 227 -39.35 -7.17 12.52
CA PHE A 227 -38.33 -7.37 13.55
C PHE A 227 -38.65 -6.65 14.87
N LEU A 228 -39.92 -6.29 15.12
CA LEU A 228 -40.32 -5.53 16.32
C LEU A 228 -39.86 -6.19 17.64
N ASP A 229 -39.94 -7.52 17.73
CA ASP A 229 -39.53 -8.28 18.91
C ASP A 229 -38.00 -8.36 19.09
N HIS A 230 -37.24 -8.02 18.03
CA HIS A 230 -35.79 -8.14 17.96
C HIS A 230 -35.05 -6.80 17.92
N LEU A 231 -35.77 -5.67 18.06
CA LEU A 231 -35.19 -4.33 18.01
C LEU A 231 -33.98 -4.12 18.94
N PRO A 232 -33.98 -4.56 20.21
CA PRO A 232 -32.83 -4.36 21.09
C PRO A 232 -31.56 -5.04 20.56
N GLN A 233 -31.70 -6.25 20.01
CA GLN A 233 -30.58 -6.99 19.41
C GLN A 233 -30.06 -6.28 18.16
N ILE A 234 -30.97 -5.81 17.30
CA ILE A 234 -30.64 -5.07 16.09
C ILE A 234 -29.88 -3.78 16.44
N PHE A 235 -30.37 -2.99 17.39
CA PHE A 235 -29.67 -1.77 17.82
C PHE A 235 -28.28 -2.05 18.43
N ALA A 236 -28.12 -3.14 19.18
CA ALA A 236 -26.82 -3.53 19.71
C ALA A 236 -25.81 -3.92 18.62
N ARG A 237 -26.29 -4.52 17.51
CA ARG A 237 -25.47 -4.84 16.32
C ARG A 237 -25.12 -3.59 15.50
N LEU A 238 -26.10 -2.72 15.24
CA LEU A 238 -25.89 -1.49 14.48
C LEU A 238 -24.95 -0.50 15.20
N PHE A 239 -25.09 -0.38 16.52
CA PHE A 239 -24.31 0.56 17.33
C PHE A 239 -23.49 -0.19 18.39
N PRO A 240 -22.36 -0.80 18.01
CA PRO A 240 -21.48 -1.48 18.96
C PRO A 240 -20.68 -0.43 19.75
N PHE A 241 -21.25 0.06 20.84
CA PHE A 241 -20.67 1.14 21.68
C PHE A 241 -19.34 0.80 22.37
N LYS A 242 -18.81 -0.41 22.20
CA LYS A 242 -17.54 -0.89 22.78
C LYS A 242 -16.32 -0.64 21.88
N ARG A 243 -16.44 0.20 20.84
CA ARG A 243 -15.32 0.54 19.95
C ARG A 243 -14.52 1.73 20.50
N GLY A 244 -13.21 1.56 20.68
CA GLY A 244 -12.32 2.62 21.17
C GLY A 244 -12.24 3.85 20.25
N LEU A 245 -11.85 5.02 20.79
CA LEU A 245 -11.84 6.31 20.06
C LEU A 245 -10.96 6.34 18.80
N CYS A 246 -9.83 5.62 18.80
CA CYS A 246 -8.92 5.52 17.66
C CYS A 246 -8.77 4.04 17.28
N HIS A 247 -9.48 3.62 16.24
CA HIS A 247 -9.57 2.21 15.80
C HIS A 247 -8.76 1.93 14.53
N ALA A 248 -8.42 2.95 13.76
CA ALA A 248 -7.69 2.81 12.49
C ALA A 248 -6.50 3.77 12.47
N TYR A 249 -5.32 3.22 12.20
CA TYR A 249 -4.07 3.98 12.04
C TYR A 249 -4.11 5.02 10.91
N TRP A 250 -5.10 4.91 10.01
CA TRP A 250 -5.20 5.67 8.76
C TRP A 250 -6.38 6.64 8.71
N ALA A 251 -7.24 6.68 9.75
CA ALA A 251 -8.37 7.61 9.77
C ALA A 251 -7.90 8.97 10.33
N PRO A 252 -7.98 10.06 9.54
CA PRO A 252 -7.72 11.40 10.06
C PRO A 252 -8.79 11.72 11.10
N ASN A 253 -8.40 11.72 12.37
CA ASN A 253 -9.32 11.87 13.49
C ASN A 253 -8.72 12.86 14.49
N PHE A 254 -9.48 13.90 14.84
CA PHE A 254 -9.09 14.88 15.86
C PHE A 254 -8.65 14.21 17.18
N TRP A 255 -9.29 13.10 17.55
CA TRP A 255 -8.96 12.33 18.75
C TRP A 255 -7.58 11.67 18.70
N ALA A 256 -7.02 11.43 17.51
CA ALA A 256 -5.65 10.96 17.36
C ALA A 256 -4.65 12.04 17.81
N LEU A 257 -4.89 13.31 17.47
CA LEU A 257 -4.11 14.45 17.94
C LEU A 257 -4.26 14.63 19.46
N TYR A 258 -5.46 14.43 19.99
CA TYR A 258 -5.74 14.46 21.43
C TYR A 258 -4.95 13.37 22.18
N ASN A 259 -4.95 12.14 21.69
CA ASN A 259 -4.19 11.02 22.23
C ASN A 259 -2.67 11.26 22.14
N PHE A 260 -2.20 11.84 21.04
CA PHE A 260 -0.80 12.21 20.87
C PHE A 260 -0.39 13.29 21.89
N GLY A 261 -1.25 14.30 22.10
CA GLY A 261 -1.08 15.31 23.13
C GLY A 261 -1.01 14.73 24.54
N ASP A 262 -1.90 13.79 24.89
CA ASP A 262 -1.88 13.07 26.18
C ASP A 262 -0.51 12.42 26.44
N LYS A 263 0.07 11.78 25.40
CA LYS A 263 1.39 11.13 25.50
C LYS A 263 2.55 12.11 25.61
N ILE A 264 2.49 13.25 24.92
CA ILE A 264 3.50 14.31 25.07
C ILE A 264 3.47 14.85 26.49
N ILE A 265 2.30 15.19 27.02
CA ILE A 265 2.16 15.75 28.36
C ILE A 265 2.59 14.71 29.40
N GLN A 266 2.23 13.44 29.23
CA GLN A 266 2.72 12.34 30.06
C GLN A 266 4.25 12.27 30.08
N HIS A 267 4.91 12.41 28.92
CA HIS A 267 6.37 12.41 28.83
C HIS A 267 6.99 13.59 29.57
N PHE A 268 6.44 14.80 29.43
CA PHE A 268 6.92 16.00 30.12
C PHE A 268 6.71 15.93 31.64
N MET A 269 5.54 15.46 32.11
CA MET A 269 5.24 15.36 33.54
C MET A 269 6.10 14.33 34.28
N VAL A 270 6.41 13.20 33.64
CA VAL A 270 7.38 12.22 34.16
C VAL A 270 8.78 12.84 34.27
N LYS A 271 9.17 13.69 33.32
CA LYS A 271 10.45 14.41 33.33
C LYS A 271 10.52 15.50 34.43
N LEU A 272 9.37 16.02 34.85
CA LEU A 272 9.21 16.97 35.96
C LEU A 272 9.09 16.29 37.35
N GLY A 273 9.20 14.97 37.42
CA GLY A 273 9.22 14.22 38.69
C GLY A 273 7.84 13.93 39.30
N LEU A 274 6.76 14.09 38.53
CA LEU A 274 5.41 13.73 38.95
C LEU A 274 5.13 12.25 38.61
N ASP A 275 4.73 11.48 39.63
CA ASP A 275 4.50 10.04 39.49
C ASP A 275 3.11 9.76 38.90
N ILE A 276 3.05 9.53 37.59
CA ILE A 276 1.82 9.26 36.84
C ILE A 276 1.84 7.78 36.41
N LYS A 277 0.72 7.07 36.65
CA LYS A 277 0.54 5.68 36.22
C LYS A 277 0.85 5.54 34.72
N LYS A 278 1.90 4.78 34.40
CA LYS A 278 2.20 4.36 33.02
C LYS A 278 1.17 3.35 32.56
N THR A 279 0.18 3.80 31.79
CA THR A 279 -0.67 2.89 31.01
C THR A 279 0.11 2.49 29.75
N GLU A 280 0.44 1.20 29.61
CA GLU A 280 1.12 0.66 28.43
C GLU A 280 0.32 0.95 27.16
N ALA A 281 1.03 1.32 26.09
CA ALA A 281 0.44 1.79 24.84
C ALA A 281 -0.19 0.61 24.06
N SER A 282 -1.49 0.36 24.28
CA SER A 282 -2.29 -0.60 23.50
C SER A 282 -2.81 -0.03 22.16
N MET A 283 -2.18 1.03 21.62
CA MET A 283 -2.63 1.66 20.36
C MET A 283 -2.12 0.94 19.10
N THR A 284 -1.17 0.00 19.23
CA THR A 284 -0.49 -0.66 18.09
C THR A 284 -0.96 -2.09 17.82
N GLY A 285 -1.82 -2.66 18.67
CA GLY A 285 -2.21 -4.07 18.61
C GLY A 285 -3.36 -4.40 17.65
N GLY A 286 -4.01 -3.40 17.04
CA GLY A 286 -5.19 -3.63 16.19
C GLY A 286 -6.43 -4.20 16.91
N LEU A 287 -6.35 -4.44 18.24
CA LEU A 287 -7.47 -4.88 19.06
C LEU A 287 -8.25 -3.71 19.64
N VAL A 288 -9.57 -3.85 19.60
CA VAL A 288 -10.56 -2.88 20.09
C VAL A 288 -10.57 -2.89 21.62
N GLN A 289 -9.97 -1.89 22.25
CA GLN A 289 -10.06 -1.70 23.70
C GLN A 289 -10.45 -0.26 24.05
N GLU A 290 -11.19 -0.10 25.14
CA GLU A 290 -11.53 1.20 25.71
C GLU A 290 -10.26 1.85 26.29
N PHE A 291 -9.91 3.04 25.80
CA PHE A 291 -8.71 3.76 26.22
C PHE A 291 -9.02 4.75 27.34
N SER A 292 -8.44 4.52 28.52
CA SER A 292 -8.39 5.53 29.58
C SER A 292 -7.16 6.42 29.38
N HIS A 293 -7.39 7.72 29.20
CA HIS A 293 -6.33 8.71 29.02
C HIS A 293 -5.54 8.87 30.33
N SER A 294 -4.22 9.06 30.22
CA SER A 294 -3.32 9.05 31.39
C SER A 294 -3.25 10.41 32.09
N VAL A 295 -3.40 11.51 31.35
CA VAL A 295 -3.30 12.88 31.89
C VAL A 295 -4.52 13.71 31.54
N LEU A 296 -4.97 13.64 30.30
CA LEU A 296 -6.17 14.31 29.80
C LEU A 296 -7.45 13.59 30.26
N PRO A 297 -8.60 14.28 30.36
CA PRO A 297 -9.85 13.66 30.75
C PRO A 297 -10.27 12.57 29.75
N SER A 298 -10.72 11.43 30.28
CA SER A 298 -11.19 10.34 29.44
C SER A 298 -12.50 10.71 28.75
N ILE A 299 -12.50 10.63 27.42
CA ILE A 299 -13.63 11.01 26.59
C ILE A 299 -14.55 9.80 26.42
N THR A 300 -15.83 9.96 26.77
CA THR A 300 -16.87 8.96 26.52
C THR A 300 -17.51 9.17 25.14
N PRO A 301 -18.13 8.14 24.53
CA PRO A 301 -18.87 8.28 23.28
C PRO A 301 -19.94 9.38 23.34
N THR A 302 -20.57 9.58 24.50
CA THR A 302 -21.55 10.64 24.72
C THR A 302 -20.95 12.04 24.55
N ILE A 303 -19.73 12.27 25.06
CA ILE A 303 -19.02 13.55 24.88
C ILE A 303 -18.71 13.77 23.40
N THR A 304 -18.24 12.74 22.68
CA THR A 304 -17.98 12.85 21.23
C THR A 304 -19.25 13.18 20.45
N PHE A 305 -20.39 12.59 20.81
CA PHE A 305 -21.69 12.86 20.19
C PHE A 305 -22.17 14.29 20.45
N VAL A 306 -22.02 14.79 21.68
CA VAL A 306 -22.38 16.18 22.01
C VAL A 306 -21.48 17.17 21.28
N LEU A 307 -20.17 16.95 21.23
CA LEU A 307 -19.23 17.84 20.56
C LEU A 307 -19.46 17.88 19.04
N THR A 308 -19.73 16.73 18.42
CA THR A 308 -20.09 16.67 17.00
C THR A 308 -21.41 17.37 16.72
N PHE A 309 -22.41 17.21 17.58
CA PHE A 309 -23.67 17.96 17.43
C PHE A 309 -23.45 19.48 17.56
N ILE A 310 -22.67 19.92 18.55
CA ILE A 310 -22.35 21.35 18.75
C ILE A 310 -21.58 21.91 17.55
N SER A 311 -20.61 21.18 17.00
CA SER A 311 -19.87 21.64 15.82
C SER A 311 -20.76 21.71 14.57
N MET A 312 -21.83 20.91 14.50
CA MET A 312 -22.81 20.98 13.41
C MET A 312 -23.79 22.16 13.53
N LEU A 313 -24.06 22.67 14.73
CA LEU A 313 -25.09 23.71 14.98
C LEU A 313 -24.93 24.97 14.13
N PRO A 314 -23.74 25.61 14.00
CA PRO A 314 -23.61 26.84 13.21
C PRO A 314 -24.04 26.67 11.76
N ALA A 315 -23.69 25.52 11.17
CA ALA A 315 -24.03 25.21 9.81
C ALA A 315 -25.53 24.83 9.65
N LEU A 316 -26.16 24.21 10.67
CA LEU A 316 -27.60 23.94 10.68
C LEU A 316 -28.41 25.24 10.80
N ILE A 317 -27.98 26.16 11.67
CA ILE A 317 -28.60 27.48 11.84
C ILE A 317 -28.51 28.27 10.52
N LYS A 318 -27.35 28.29 9.89
CA LYS A 318 -27.18 28.99 8.61
C LYS A 318 -27.99 28.34 7.47
N LEU A 319 -28.09 27.01 7.44
CA LEU A 319 -28.97 26.28 6.51
C LEU A 319 -30.45 26.62 6.72
N TRP A 320 -30.90 26.75 7.97
CA TRP A 320 -32.27 27.17 8.30
C TRP A 320 -32.60 28.57 7.76
N HIS A 321 -31.67 29.51 7.90
CA HIS A 321 -31.83 30.88 7.38
C HIS A 321 -31.77 30.92 5.85
N LEU A 322 -30.80 30.27 5.22
CA LEU A 322 -30.66 30.27 3.77
C LEU A 322 -31.76 29.45 3.05
N GLY A 323 -32.27 28.40 3.69
CA GLY A 323 -33.42 27.62 3.20
C GLY A 323 -34.72 28.43 3.13
N ALA A 324 -34.77 29.60 3.80
CA ALA A 324 -35.88 30.54 3.70
C ALA A 324 -36.05 31.11 2.29
N ASP A 325 -34.94 31.49 1.64
CA ASP A 325 -34.94 32.11 0.31
C ASP A 325 -34.95 31.03 -0.77
N ARG A 326 -36.00 31.07 -1.62
CA ARG A 326 -36.21 30.14 -2.72
C ARG A 326 -35.02 30.09 -3.70
N ARG A 327 -34.27 31.18 -3.86
CA ARG A 327 -33.10 31.25 -4.75
C ARG A 327 -31.92 30.42 -4.25
N TYR A 328 -31.76 30.33 -2.94
CA TYR A 328 -30.61 29.68 -2.32
C TYR A 328 -30.91 28.27 -1.79
N ARG A 329 -32.17 27.81 -1.80
CA ARG A 329 -32.56 26.47 -1.27
C ARG A 329 -31.71 25.32 -1.80
N ALA A 330 -31.60 25.16 -3.11
CA ALA A 330 -30.86 24.03 -3.70
C ALA A 330 -29.33 24.15 -3.48
N LEU A 331 -28.79 25.36 -3.66
CA LEU A 331 -27.36 25.65 -3.48
C LEU A 331 -26.93 25.53 -2.01
N SER A 332 -27.76 25.97 -1.08
CA SER A 332 -27.50 25.89 0.36
C SER A 332 -27.67 24.47 0.87
N PHE A 333 -28.57 23.68 0.30
CA PHE A 333 -28.60 22.26 0.65
C PHE A 333 -27.32 21.53 0.21
N VAL A 334 -26.93 21.68 -1.07
CA VAL A 334 -25.76 20.99 -1.64
C VAL A 334 -24.44 21.48 -1.03
N SER A 335 -24.29 22.79 -0.82
CA SER A 335 -23.10 23.37 -0.21
C SER A 335 -22.88 22.85 1.21
N TYR A 336 -23.94 22.72 2.01
CA TYR A 336 -23.80 22.28 3.39
C TYR A 336 -23.62 20.77 3.47
N LEU A 337 -24.32 20.02 2.62
CA LEU A 337 -24.06 18.59 2.46
C LEU A 337 -22.58 18.31 2.17
N ASN A 338 -21.95 19.13 1.31
CA ASN A 338 -20.51 19.06 1.04
C ASN A 338 -19.67 19.54 2.22
N THR A 339 -19.99 20.66 2.88
CA THR A 339 -19.25 21.13 4.08
C THR A 339 -19.25 20.09 5.21
N TYR A 340 -20.35 19.34 5.38
CA TYR A 340 -20.46 18.25 6.35
C TYR A 340 -19.74 16.96 5.93
N LYS A 341 -19.62 16.71 4.62
CA LYS A 341 -18.82 15.59 4.11
C LYS A 341 -17.32 15.91 4.14
N VAL A 342 -16.93 17.15 3.88
CA VAL A 342 -15.55 17.67 3.95
C VAL A 342 -15.04 17.68 5.40
N THR A 343 -15.89 17.97 6.40
CA THR A 343 -15.47 18.00 7.82
C THR A 343 -15.35 16.62 8.50
N MET A 344 -15.79 15.54 7.85
CA MET A 344 -15.68 14.17 8.38
C MET A 344 -15.13 13.15 7.36
N GLY A 345 -14.81 13.58 6.14
CA GLY A 345 -14.62 12.69 5.01
C GLY A 345 -13.52 13.04 4.01
N ASP A 346 -13.09 14.30 3.86
CA ASP A 346 -11.99 14.65 2.94
C ASP A 346 -11.37 16.01 3.34
N GLU A 347 -10.18 15.99 3.94
CA GLU A 347 -9.18 17.03 3.67
C GLU A 347 -8.32 16.55 2.48
N GLU A 348 -8.92 16.50 1.29
CA GLU A 348 -8.16 16.53 0.04
C GLU A 348 -8.82 17.54 -0.90
N GLU A 349 -8.39 18.79 -0.75
CA GLU A 349 -8.05 19.76 -1.81
C GLU A 349 -8.33 21.19 -1.34
N GLU A 350 -7.28 21.88 -0.89
CA GLU A 350 -7.04 23.26 -1.33
C GLU A 350 -5.55 23.59 -1.22
N GLY A 351 -4.99 24.08 -2.33
CA GLY A 351 -3.59 24.46 -2.43
C GLY A 351 -3.15 24.46 -3.88
N GLY A 352 -3.74 25.34 -4.69
CA GLY A 352 -3.19 25.68 -6.00
C GLY A 352 -1.74 26.10 -5.83
N PHE A 353 -0.81 25.26 -6.29
CA PHE A 353 0.58 25.65 -6.47
C PHE A 353 0.61 26.64 -7.64
N GLY A 354 0.80 27.92 -7.34
CA GLY A 354 1.36 28.85 -8.29
C GLY A 354 2.69 28.28 -8.79
N GLY A 355 2.91 28.33 -10.10
CA GLY A 355 4.11 27.80 -10.72
C GLY A 355 5.35 28.46 -10.10
N MET A 356 6.42 27.69 -9.92
CA MET A 356 7.68 28.10 -9.26
C MET A 356 8.41 29.30 -9.93
N TYR A 357 7.83 29.88 -10.99
CA TYR A 357 8.38 30.96 -11.81
C TYR A 357 7.34 32.02 -12.21
N GLU A 358 6.15 32.06 -11.60
CA GLU A 358 5.09 32.99 -12.01
C GLU A 358 5.39 34.47 -11.65
N ASP A 359 6.31 34.73 -10.72
CA ASP A 359 6.62 36.08 -10.19
C ASP A 359 8.11 36.44 -10.27
N GLY A 360 8.76 36.16 -11.40
CA GLY A 360 10.14 36.61 -11.65
C GLY A 360 10.54 36.51 -13.12
N HIS A 361 11.68 37.10 -13.45
CA HIS A 361 12.22 37.11 -14.80
C HIS A 361 13.66 36.61 -14.82
N TRP A 362 14.10 36.12 -15.98
CA TRP A 362 15.47 35.65 -16.16
C TRP A 362 16.33 36.78 -16.71
N GLU A 363 17.41 37.09 -16.03
CA GLU A 363 18.40 38.10 -16.45
C GLU A 363 19.73 37.41 -16.76
N TRP A 364 20.43 37.89 -17.78
CA TRP A 364 21.76 37.40 -18.11
C TRP A 364 22.79 38.13 -17.22
N ASP A 365 23.53 37.40 -16.39
CA ASP A 365 24.58 37.97 -15.56
C ASP A 365 25.94 37.84 -16.27
N ASP A 366 26.47 38.98 -16.71
CA ASP A 366 27.74 39.07 -17.43
C ASP A 366 28.95 38.66 -16.56
N ASN A 367 28.83 38.68 -15.23
CA ASN A 367 29.95 38.29 -14.36
C ASN A 367 30.06 36.77 -14.19
N THR A 368 28.94 36.06 -14.26
CA THR A 368 28.88 34.60 -14.14
C THR A 368 28.67 33.89 -15.47
N GLU A 369 28.51 34.65 -16.56
CA GLU A 369 28.18 34.17 -17.91
C GLU A 369 26.98 33.19 -17.91
N SER A 370 25.95 33.48 -17.10
CA SER A 370 24.81 32.58 -16.93
C SER A 370 23.48 33.31 -16.78
N LEU A 371 22.39 32.65 -17.20
CA LEU A 371 21.02 33.12 -16.98
C LEU A 371 20.63 32.88 -15.54
N VAL A 372 20.36 33.95 -14.81
CA VAL A 372 19.99 33.94 -13.39
C VAL A 372 18.53 34.36 -13.26
N PHE A 373 17.74 33.61 -12.49
CA PHE A 373 16.34 33.96 -12.21
C PHE A 373 16.27 35.00 -11.09
N VAL A 374 15.67 36.16 -11.39
CA VAL A 374 15.48 37.27 -10.46
C VAL A 374 13.99 37.30 -10.06
N SER A 375 13.73 37.14 -8.75
CA SER A 375 12.39 37.21 -8.17
C SER A 375 11.98 38.66 -7.95
N ASP A 376 10.77 39.04 -8.36
CA ASP A 376 10.25 40.42 -8.21
C ASP A 376 9.64 40.67 -6.81
N LEU A 377 9.68 39.68 -5.91
CA LEU A 377 9.15 39.76 -4.55
C LEU A 377 10.23 40.16 -3.53
N PRO A 378 9.90 40.99 -2.51
CA PRO A 378 10.85 41.39 -1.48
C PRO A 378 11.27 40.19 -0.61
N PRO A 379 12.54 40.10 -0.17
CA PRO A 379 13.04 38.95 0.57
C PRO A 379 12.38 38.84 1.95
N LYS A 380 11.64 37.75 2.18
CA LYS A 380 11.16 37.38 3.52
C LYS A 380 12.23 36.59 4.28
N PRO A 381 12.32 36.75 5.62
CA PRO A 381 13.28 36.02 6.45
C PRO A 381 13.01 34.52 6.46
N VAL A 382 14.11 33.75 6.43
CA VAL A 382 14.14 32.30 6.26
C VAL A 382 13.69 31.60 7.55
N GLU A 383 12.53 30.95 7.52
CA GLU A 383 12.22 29.83 8.41
C GLU A 383 12.26 28.51 7.62
N ALA A 384 12.85 27.49 8.24
CA ALA A 384 13.19 26.22 7.62
C ALA A 384 11.93 25.42 7.21
N ILE A 385 11.80 25.14 5.92
CA ILE A 385 10.74 24.28 5.37
C ILE A 385 11.24 22.84 5.30
N GLN A 386 10.52 21.93 5.98
CA GLN A 386 10.67 20.48 5.87
C GLN A 386 10.12 20.00 4.51
N ILE A 387 10.92 19.25 3.76
CA ILE A 387 10.49 18.60 2.51
C ILE A 387 9.91 17.23 2.83
N LEU A 388 8.62 17.05 2.56
CA LEU A 388 7.89 15.78 2.71
C LEU A 388 8.13 14.89 1.48
N THR A 389 8.72 13.71 1.68
CA THR A 389 8.90 12.69 0.63
C THR A 389 7.60 11.93 0.37
N LYS A 390 6.88 12.25 -0.71
CA LYS A 390 5.76 11.44 -1.23
C LYS A 390 6.25 10.57 -2.39
N ALA A 391 5.98 9.26 -2.33
CA ALA A 391 6.31 8.31 -3.39
C ALA A 391 5.49 8.61 -4.67
N PRO A 392 6.06 8.48 -5.88
CA PRO A 392 5.31 8.68 -7.10
C PRO A 392 4.41 7.46 -7.36
N THR A 393 3.13 7.61 -7.04
CA THR A 393 2.03 6.83 -7.62
C THR A 393 1.72 7.39 -9.02
N GLY A 394 2.48 6.93 -10.01
CA GLY A 394 2.20 7.17 -11.43
C GLY A 394 2.47 5.88 -12.20
N THR A 395 1.52 5.46 -13.02
CA THR A 395 1.70 4.34 -13.96
C THR A 395 2.80 4.69 -14.95
N VAL A 396 3.96 4.04 -14.80
CA VAL A 396 5.03 4.06 -15.79
C VAL A 396 4.57 3.17 -16.95
N GLU A 397 4.41 3.75 -18.14
CA GLU A 397 4.19 2.96 -19.36
C GLU A 397 5.47 2.19 -19.69
N PHE A 398 5.41 0.87 -19.58
CA PHE A 398 6.50 -0.03 -19.92
C PHE A 398 6.46 -0.32 -21.43
N ARG A 399 7.47 0.16 -22.17
CA ARG A 399 7.72 -0.26 -23.56
C ARG A 399 8.42 -1.62 -23.58
N ASP A 400 8.29 -2.33 -24.71
CA ASP A 400 8.83 -3.67 -25.04
C ASP A 400 10.36 -3.86 -24.88
N ASP A 401 11.06 -2.91 -24.25
CA ASP A 401 12.52 -2.80 -24.14
C ASP A 401 13.09 -3.45 -22.86
N VAL A 402 12.26 -4.09 -22.02
CA VAL A 402 12.60 -4.55 -20.65
C VAL A 402 13.21 -5.96 -20.58
N ASP A 403 12.89 -6.85 -21.52
CA ASP A 403 13.26 -8.28 -21.46
C ASP A 403 14.78 -8.52 -21.34
N LEU A 404 15.61 -7.62 -21.89
CA LEU A 404 17.08 -7.74 -21.85
C LEU A 404 17.68 -7.16 -20.56
N ILE A 405 17.00 -6.20 -19.94
CA ILE A 405 17.39 -5.62 -18.64
C ILE A 405 17.06 -6.61 -17.50
N GLU A 406 16.02 -7.44 -17.64
CA GLU A 406 15.63 -8.42 -16.61
C GLU A 406 16.73 -9.46 -16.31
N GLN A 407 17.49 -9.87 -17.33
CA GLN A 407 18.60 -10.83 -17.16
C GLN A 407 19.81 -10.16 -16.49
N ASP A 408 20.21 -8.97 -16.92
CA ASP A 408 21.29 -8.19 -16.30
C ASP A 408 20.96 -7.81 -14.84
N VAL A 409 19.68 -7.52 -14.55
CA VAL A 409 19.21 -7.21 -13.19
C VAL A 409 19.13 -8.44 -12.30
N LYS A 410 18.83 -9.63 -12.86
CA LYS A 410 18.91 -10.90 -12.15
C LYS A 410 20.34 -11.14 -11.66
N ASP A 411 21.35 -10.92 -12.50
CA ASP A 411 22.76 -11.10 -12.13
C ASP A 411 23.22 -10.08 -11.06
N ILE A 412 22.81 -8.82 -11.17
CA ILE A 412 23.12 -7.79 -10.16
C ILE A 412 22.45 -8.11 -8.82
N ALA A 413 21.23 -8.64 -8.85
CA ALA A 413 20.52 -9.05 -7.65
C ALA A 413 21.08 -10.34 -7.03
N LEU A 414 21.62 -11.23 -7.87
CA LEU A 414 22.18 -12.50 -7.45
C LEU A 414 23.39 -12.35 -6.53
N PHE A 415 24.16 -11.28 -6.68
CA PHE A 415 25.46 -11.16 -6.02
C PHE A 415 25.51 -10.12 -4.90
N THR A 416 24.55 -9.20 -4.83
CA THR A 416 24.46 -8.18 -3.75
C THR A 416 23.76 -8.70 -2.50
N ALA A 417 22.86 -9.68 -2.67
CA ALA A 417 22.08 -10.31 -1.61
C ALA A 417 22.89 -11.00 -0.48
N PRO A 418 23.82 -11.95 -0.78
CA PRO A 418 24.65 -12.61 0.24
C PRO A 418 25.49 -11.66 1.09
N ILE A 419 25.91 -10.55 0.50
CA ILE A 419 26.83 -9.59 1.11
C ILE A 419 26.18 -8.93 2.32
N VAL A 420 24.92 -8.51 2.20
CA VAL A 420 24.25 -7.72 3.25
C VAL A 420 23.90 -8.57 4.47
N GLU A 421 23.48 -9.82 4.27
CA GLU A 421 23.12 -10.73 5.36
C GLU A 421 24.35 -11.18 6.16
N GLU A 422 25.43 -11.55 5.48
CA GLU A 422 26.67 -11.98 6.14
C GLU A 422 27.30 -10.83 6.93
N MET A 423 27.28 -9.60 6.37
CA MET A 423 27.77 -8.41 7.07
C MET A 423 26.97 -8.11 8.33
N THR A 424 25.65 -8.27 8.30
CA THR A 424 24.79 -8.02 9.48
C THR A 424 25.06 -9.02 10.60
N ASN A 425 25.19 -10.31 10.27
CA ASN A 425 25.53 -11.34 11.25
C ASN A 425 26.91 -11.11 11.86
N ARG A 426 27.87 -10.61 11.08
CA ARG A 426 29.22 -10.36 11.55
C ARG A 426 29.33 -9.15 12.47
N ILE A 427 28.60 -8.06 12.20
CA ILE A 427 28.50 -6.91 13.11
C ILE A 427 28.03 -7.39 14.50
N ILE A 428 27.02 -8.25 14.53
CA ILE A 428 26.46 -8.80 15.78
C ILE A 428 27.43 -9.76 16.49
N GLU A 429 28.29 -10.45 15.75
CA GLU A 429 29.25 -11.43 16.27
C GLU A 429 30.53 -10.76 16.83
N LEU A 430 31.05 -9.75 16.11
CA LEU A 430 32.25 -8.99 16.51
C LEU A 430 32.01 -8.16 17.78
N GLU A 431 30.79 -7.69 18.00
CA GLU A 431 30.40 -7.02 19.27
C GLU A 431 30.50 -7.95 20.50
N LYS A 432 30.56 -9.28 20.32
CA LYS A 432 30.39 -10.26 21.41
C LYS A 432 31.59 -11.16 21.67
N LYS A 433 32.61 -11.21 20.80
CA LYS A 433 33.71 -12.20 20.88
C LYS A 433 35.11 -11.57 20.94
N VAL A 434 36.03 -12.25 21.63
CA VAL A 434 37.46 -11.91 21.69
C VAL A 434 38.15 -12.33 20.38
N ARG A 435 38.99 -11.45 19.82
CA ARG A 435 39.66 -11.65 18.52
C ARG A 435 40.73 -12.75 18.60
N THR A 436 40.76 -13.63 17.61
CA THR A 436 41.72 -14.73 17.45
C THR A 436 42.36 -14.69 16.05
N PRO A 437 43.53 -15.33 15.81
CA PRO A 437 44.16 -15.40 14.49
C PRO A 437 43.24 -15.99 13.41
N ASP A 438 42.37 -16.93 13.78
CA ASP A 438 41.37 -17.53 12.89
C ASP A 438 40.35 -16.51 12.36
N CYS A 439 40.09 -15.44 13.12
CA CYS A 439 39.23 -14.33 12.65
C CYS A 439 39.83 -13.64 11.44
N GLU A 440 41.16 -13.49 11.36
CA GLU A 440 41.82 -12.82 10.24
C GLU A 440 41.81 -13.66 8.97
N ILE A 441 41.91 -14.99 9.12
CA ILE A 441 41.80 -15.94 8.01
C ILE A 441 40.38 -15.87 7.44
N LEU A 442 39.38 -15.88 8.31
CA LEU A 442 37.97 -15.81 7.92
C LEU A 442 37.61 -14.45 7.28
N GLU A 443 38.05 -13.33 7.86
CA GLU A 443 37.87 -11.98 7.30
C GLU A 443 38.49 -11.86 5.91
N ARG A 444 39.66 -12.46 5.70
CA ARG A 444 40.32 -12.52 4.38
C ARG A 444 39.50 -13.34 3.39
N GLU A 445 39.01 -14.52 3.79
CA GLU A 445 38.17 -15.37 2.95
C GLU A 445 36.88 -14.65 2.52
N TYR A 446 36.19 -13.99 3.45
CA TYR A 446 35.01 -13.19 3.11
C TYR A 446 35.33 -12.03 2.18
N ARG A 447 36.38 -11.26 2.47
CA ARG A 447 36.79 -10.15 1.61
C ARG A 447 37.07 -10.61 0.18
N ASP A 448 37.79 -11.72 0.05
CA ASP A 448 38.17 -12.28 -1.25
C ASP A 448 36.97 -12.89 -1.98
N ASN A 449 36.00 -13.45 -1.25
CA ASN A 449 34.74 -13.91 -1.80
C ASN A 449 33.88 -12.75 -2.32
N LEU A 450 33.68 -11.71 -1.50
CA LEU A 450 32.94 -10.53 -1.89
C LEU A 450 33.55 -9.83 -3.09
N ALA A 451 34.89 -9.75 -3.14
CA ALA A 451 35.57 -9.13 -4.26
C ALA A 451 35.39 -9.93 -5.56
N ASP A 452 35.36 -11.27 -5.53
CA ASP A 452 35.03 -12.07 -6.73
C ASP A 452 33.58 -11.82 -7.20
N LEU A 453 32.63 -11.73 -6.25
CA LEU A 453 31.23 -11.44 -6.59
C LEU A 453 31.08 -10.03 -7.19
N ARG A 454 31.74 -9.02 -6.60
CA ARG A 454 31.73 -7.65 -7.17
C ARG A 454 32.38 -7.61 -8.55
N LEU A 455 33.42 -8.41 -8.80
CA LEU A 455 34.04 -8.48 -10.12
C LEU A 455 33.06 -9.00 -11.18
N LEU A 456 32.26 -10.02 -10.87
CA LEU A 456 31.22 -10.54 -11.77
C LEU A 456 30.18 -9.47 -12.10
N VAL A 457 29.66 -8.79 -11.08
CA VAL A 457 28.70 -7.69 -11.25
C VAL A 457 29.33 -6.53 -12.02
N ALA A 458 30.61 -6.22 -11.78
CA ALA A 458 31.33 -5.15 -12.45
C ALA A 458 31.57 -5.44 -13.93
N LYS A 459 31.81 -6.71 -14.28
CA LYS A 459 31.94 -7.16 -15.66
C LYS A 459 30.63 -6.90 -16.42
N GLU A 460 29.49 -7.36 -15.90
CA GLU A 460 28.18 -7.17 -16.57
C GLU A 460 27.79 -5.68 -16.64
N TYR A 461 28.04 -4.92 -15.57
CA TYR A 461 27.83 -3.48 -15.57
C TYR A 461 28.70 -2.75 -16.61
N CYS A 462 29.97 -3.14 -16.75
CA CYS A 462 30.86 -2.59 -17.79
C CYS A 462 30.38 -2.95 -19.20
N ILE A 463 29.86 -4.17 -19.43
CA ILE A 463 29.28 -4.57 -20.71
C ILE A 463 28.09 -3.68 -21.07
N MET A 464 27.21 -3.40 -20.10
CA MET A 464 26.09 -2.47 -20.29
C MET A 464 26.57 -1.05 -20.62
N LEU A 465 27.60 -0.53 -19.93
CA LEU A 465 28.15 0.81 -20.14
C LEU A 465 28.83 1.00 -21.51
N ILE A 466 29.43 -0.06 -22.06
CA ILE A 466 30.05 0.00 -23.41
C ILE A 466 29.05 -0.32 -24.52
N GLY A 467 27.84 -0.77 -24.18
CA GLY A 467 26.85 -1.26 -25.14
C GLY A 467 27.24 -2.57 -25.81
N GLY A 468 27.85 -3.48 -25.05
CA GLY A 468 28.26 -4.81 -25.50
C GLY A 468 27.11 -5.82 -25.49
N GLY A 469 27.28 -6.93 -26.21
CA GLY A 469 26.29 -8.01 -26.25
C GLY A 469 24.89 -7.55 -26.69
N ASP A 470 23.88 -7.95 -25.91
CA ASP A 470 22.47 -7.65 -26.18
C ASP A 470 22.09 -6.18 -25.94
N THR A 471 22.83 -5.48 -25.08
CA THR A 471 22.58 -4.07 -24.76
C THR A 471 22.93 -3.12 -25.92
N ARG A 472 23.66 -3.60 -26.93
CA ARG A 472 24.06 -2.84 -28.14
C ARG A 472 22.88 -2.19 -28.86
N LYS A 473 21.72 -2.86 -28.87
CA LYS A 473 20.48 -2.35 -29.49
C LYS A 473 19.93 -1.12 -28.77
N PHE A 474 20.17 -0.98 -27.48
CA PHE A 474 19.63 0.11 -26.65
C PHE A 474 20.67 1.19 -26.36
N HIS A 475 21.96 0.84 -26.44
CA HIS A 475 23.04 1.78 -26.18
C HIS A 475 23.04 2.95 -27.17
N HIS A 476 23.27 4.17 -26.67
CA HIS A 476 23.22 5.39 -27.49
C HIS A 476 24.41 5.48 -28.48
N MET A 477 25.51 4.77 -28.23
CA MET A 477 26.65 4.69 -29.13
C MET A 477 26.47 3.59 -30.19
N GLY A 478 26.68 3.93 -31.46
CA GLY A 478 26.67 2.99 -32.57
C GLY A 478 27.01 3.69 -33.90
N PRO A 479 27.42 2.95 -34.94
CA PRO A 479 27.80 3.53 -36.24
C PRO A 479 26.67 4.32 -36.91
N HIS A 480 25.40 3.92 -36.67
CA HIS A 480 24.21 4.57 -37.20
C HIS A 480 23.42 5.39 -36.17
N LYS A 481 23.92 5.54 -34.94
CA LYS A 481 23.23 6.25 -33.85
C LYS A 481 23.86 7.62 -33.61
N LYS A 482 23.06 8.57 -33.12
CA LYS A 482 23.55 9.89 -32.70
C LYS A 482 24.53 9.67 -31.53
N ARG A 483 25.82 9.92 -31.74
CA ARG A 483 26.90 9.80 -30.73
C ARG A 483 26.84 10.89 -29.64
N ARG A 484 25.64 11.30 -29.26
CA ARG A 484 25.39 12.25 -28.17
C ARG A 484 24.57 11.50 -27.13
N SER A 485 25.12 11.36 -25.91
CA SER A 485 24.34 10.90 -24.78
C SER A 485 23.21 11.91 -24.52
N LEU A 486 22.00 11.40 -24.27
CA LEU A 486 20.90 12.24 -23.81
C LEU A 486 20.97 12.17 -22.29
N SER A 487 21.78 13.06 -21.70
CA SER A 487 22.16 13.02 -20.28
C SER A 487 20.98 12.77 -19.34
N ASP A 488 19.86 13.44 -19.58
CA ASP A 488 18.63 13.31 -18.78
C ASP A 488 17.88 11.98 -19.01
N LYS A 489 17.88 11.45 -20.24
CA LYS A 489 17.29 10.13 -20.53
C LYS A 489 18.13 9.02 -19.91
N ASP A 490 19.45 9.09 -20.07
CA ASP A 490 20.39 8.10 -19.56
C ASP A 490 20.42 8.12 -18.01
N ALA A 491 20.33 9.32 -17.40
CA ALA A 491 20.20 9.46 -15.95
C ALA A 491 18.89 8.85 -15.42
N ARG A 492 17.75 9.13 -16.05
CA ARG A 492 16.46 8.52 -15.66
C ARG A 492 16.45 7.00 -15.81
N LEU A 493 17.05 6.49 -16.88
CA LEU A 493 17.22 5.06 -17.09
C LEU A 493 18.06 4.43 -15.96
N PHE A 494 19.20 5.06 -15.63
CA PHE A 494 20.10 4.59 -14.57
C PHE A 494 19.43 4.60 -13.19
N GLU A 495 18.71 5.67 -12.83
CA GLU A 495 17.96 5.73 -11.57
C GLU A 495 16.84 4.68 -11.51
N THR A 496 16.13 4.47 -12.62
CA THR A 496 15.09 3.44 -12.71
C THR A 496 15.67 2.05 -12.55
N PHE A 497 16.80 1.79 -13.22
CA PHE A 497 17.54 0.55 -13.13
C PHE A 497 17.96 0.24 -11.69
N LEU A 498 18.60 1.18 -10.99
CA LEU A 498 19.01 0.97 -9.60
C LEU A 498 17.82 0.69 -8.68
N ARG A 499 16.69 1.40 -8.86
CA ARG A 499 15.47 1.14 -8.08
C ARG A 499 14.91 -0.26 -8.33
N MET A 500 14.93 -0.74 -9.58
CA MET A 500 14.53 -2.11 -9.90
C MET A 500 15.47 -3.13 -9.25
N CYS A 501 16.79 -2.92 -9.32
CA CYS A 501 17.77 -3.79 -8.68
C CYS A 501 17.53 -3.90 -7.17
N VAL A 502 17.33 -2.77 -6.47
CA VAL A 502 17.03 -2.76 -5.03
C VAL A 502 15.79 -3.60 -4.72
N GLN A 503 14.72 -3.44 -5.50
CA GLN A 503 13.48 -4.19 -5.27
C GLN A 503 13.64 -5.68 -5.53
N ILE A 504 14.35 -6.08 -6.57
CA ILE A 504 14.58 -7.49 -6.89
C ILE A 504 15.45 -8.15 -5.81
N VAL A 505 16.50 -7.48 -5.35
CA VAL A 505 17.33 -7.95 -4.22
C VAL A 505 16.50 -8.09 -2.95
N TRP A 506 15.69 -7.09 -2.63
CA TRP A 506 14.82 -7.12 -1.45
C TRP A 506 13.81 -8.27 -1.51
N LEU A 507 13.22 -8.54 -2.66
CA LEU A 507 12.33 -9.68 -2.87
C LEU A 507 13.08 -11.02 -2.77
N ALA A 508 14.25 -11.13 -3.40
CA ALA A 508 15.08 -12.33 -3.36
C ALA A 508 15.53 -12.66 -1.93
N LEU A 509 15.81 -11.66 -1.09
CA LEU A 509 16.15 -11.80 0.33
C LEU A 509 14.93 -11.93 1.27
N GLY A 510 13.75 -12.25 0.74
CA GLY A 510 12.55 -12.48 1.56
C GLY A 510 12.04 -11.23 2.28
N ARG A 511 12.21 -10.05 1.67
CA ARG A 511 11.73 -8.74 2.13
C ARG A 511 12.33 -8.22 3.44
N LYS A 512 13.57 -8.61 3.73
CA LYS A 512 14.31 -8.12 4.91
C LYS A 512 15.25 -6.97 4.53
N SER A 513 15.56 -6.11 5.51
CA SER A 513 16.66 -5.14 5.42
C SER A 513 16.65 -4.20 4.21
N PHE A 514 15.49 -3.69 3.80
CA PHE A 514 15.34 -2.79 2.62
C PHE A 514 16.33 -1.62 2.62
N ASN A 515 16.41 -0.85 3.72
CA ASN A 515 17.28 0.32 3.81
C ASN A 515 18.77 -0.05 3.67
N GLN A 516 19.19 -1.19 4.22
CA GLN A 516 20.59 -1.64 4.13
C GLN A 516 20.95 -2.06 2.69
N ILE A 517 20.03 -2.74 2.02
CA ILE A 517 20.17 -3.11 0.60
C ILE A 517 20.28 -1.84 -0.25
N GLU A 518 19.40 -0.87 -0.02
CA GLU A 518 19.37 0.37 -0.78
C GLU A 518 20.66 1.19 -0.58
N LEU A 519 21.16 1.28 0.66
CA LEU A 519 22.44 1.92 0.98
C LEU A 519 23.62 1.26 0.27
N GLU A 520 23.68 -0.07 0.28
CA GLU A 520 24.78 -0.83 -0.31
C GLU A 520 24.77 -0.78 -1.85
N VAL A 521 23.60 -0.90 -2.48
CA VAL A 521 23.46 -0.77 -3.93
C VAL A 521 23.87 0.63 -4.38
N ASN A 522 23.41 1.69 -3.70
CA ASN A 522 23.84 3.05 -4.03
C ASN A 522 25.35 3.24 -3.81
N ARG A 523 25.94 2.66 -2.75
CA ARG A 523 27.38 2.72 -2.50
C ARG A 523 28.18 2.09 -3.63
N ILE A 524 27.82 0.87 -4.04
CA ILE A 524 28.56 0.11 -5.07
C ILE A 524 28.46 0.79 -6.44
N PHE A 525 27.29 1.31 -6.82
CA PHE A 525 27.08 1.90 -8.15
C PHE A 525 27.45 3.39 -8.23
N LYS A 526 27.14 4.21 -7.23
CA LYS A 526 27.34 5.68 -7.26
C LYS A 526 28.53 6.19 -6.44
N SER A 527 29.05 5.40 -5.50
CA SER A 527 29.98 5.79 -4.40
C SER A 527 29.29 6.34 -3.14
N GLU A 528 30.05 6.41 -2.05
CA GLU A 528 29.61 6.99 -0.77
C GLU A 528 29.25 8.48 -0.89
N ILE A 529 29.94 9.22 -1.76
CA ILE A 529 29.75 10.67 -1.92
C ILE A 529 28.38 10.96 -2.58
N PHE A 530 27.96 10.12 -3.54
CA PHE A 530 26.73 10.28 -4.29
C PHE A 530 25.59 9.36 -3.79
N ASN A 531 25.71 8.85 -2.56
CA ASN A 531 24.68 8.01 -1.95
C ASN A 531 23.54 8.87 -1.38
N ALA A 532 22.54 9.18 -2.21
CA ALA A 532 21.38 10.00 -1.83
C ALA A 532 20.61 9.45 -0.62
N VAL A 533 20.60 8.12 -0.46
CA VAL A 533 19.91 7.44 0.65
C VAL A 533 20.65 7.70 1.96
N GLU A 534 21.98 7.66 1.95
CA GLU A 534 22.77 7.99 3.13
C GLU A 534 22.66 9.47 3.52
N HIS A 535 22.61 10.38 2.54
CA HIS A 535 22.38 11.81 2.81
C HIS A 535 21.00 12.08 3.42
N THR A 536 20.01 11.27 3.06
CA THR A 536 18.64 11.37 3.57
C THR A 536 18.51 10.74 4.96
N LEU A 537 19.05 9.54 5.15
CA LEU A 537 18.93 8.77 6.39
C LEU A 537 19.96 9.20 7.46
N GLN A 538 21.05 9.87 7.05
CA GLN A 538 22.14 10.36 7.91
C GLN A 538 22.65 9.29 8.90
N THR A 539 22.76 8.04 8.43
CA THR A 539 23.04 6.92 9.35
C THR A 539 24.48 6.89 9.83
N GLY A 540 25.41 7.42 9.05
CA GLY A 540 26.85 7.34 9.27
C GLY A 540 27.36 5.90 9.29
N TYR A 541 26.72 4.96 8.59
CA TYR A 541 26.94 3.53 8.83
C TYR A 541 28.39 3.09 8.58
N VAL A 542 29.04 3.59 7.52
CA VAL A 542 30.45 3.28 7.23
C VAL A 542 31.39 3.86 8.30
N ALA A 543 31.04 5.03 8.87
CA ALA A 543 31.81 5.67 9.93
C ALA A 543 31.69 4.90 11.27
N LYS A 544 30.57 4.22 11.49
CA LYS A 544 30.32 3.37 12.66
C LYS A 544 30.99 1.99 12.57
N MET A 545 31.35 1.54 11.37
CA MET A 545 32.07 0.27 11.17
C MET A 545 33.51 0.33 11.67
N SER A 546 33.98 -0.78 12.22
CA SER A 546 35.39 -1.00 12.52
C SER A 546 36.25 -0.98 11.26
N LYS A 547 37.56 -0.80 11.42
CA LYS A 547 38.50 -0.75 10.30
C LYS A 547 38.52 -2.07 9.52
N GLU A 548 38.36 -3.18 10.24
CA GLU A 548 38.39 -4.54 9.71
C GLU A 548 37.10 -4.85 8.93
N GLU A 549 35.94 -4.50 9.47
CA GLU A 549 34.65 -4.61 8.76
C GLU A 549 34.66 -3.78 7.49
N ARG A 550 35.17 -2.55 7.56
CA ARG A 550 35.32 -1.68 6.40
C ARG A 550 36.25 -2.31 5.35
N ALA A 551 37.34 -2.94 5.76
CA ALA A 551 38.26 -3.61 4.84
C ALA A 551 37.61 -4.81 4.12
N VAL A 552 36.73 -5.55 4.79
CA VAL A 552 35.96 -6.65 4.18
C VAL A 552 34.91 -6.10 3.21
N LEU A 553 34.12 -5.12 3.64
CA LEU A 553 33.01 -4.54 2.86
C LEU A 553 33.47 -3.70 1.66
N LEU A 554 34.57 -2.97 1.79
CA LEU A 554 35.11 -2.17 0.69
C LEU A 554 36.01 -3.01 -0.23
N GLY A 555 36.70 -4.02 0.31
CA GLY A 555 37.67 -4.81 -0.43
C GLY A 555 38.95 -4.05 -0.76
N HIS A 556 39.71 -4.55 -1.74
CA HIS A 556 41.04 -4.04 -2.09
C HIS A 556 41.03 -2.84 -3.03
N CYS A 557 39.94 -2.66 -3.78
CA CYS A 557 39.96 -1.93 -5.05
C CYS A 557 39.28 -0.56 -5.00
N VAL A 558 38.97 -0.02 -3.81
CA VAL A 558 38.32 1.29 -3.69
C VAL A 558 39.32 2.42 -3.97
N ARG A 559 39.01 3.24 -4.99
CA ARG A 559 39.76 4.46 -5.30
C ARG A 559 39.11 5.66 -4.64
N HIS A 560 39.94 6.49 -4.00
CA HIS A 560 39.52 7.76 -3.42
C HIS A 560 39.95 8.91 -4.35
N ASP A 561 39.14 9.16 -5.38
CA ASP A 561 39.37 10.27 -6.32
C ASP A 561 38.75 11.58 -5.80
N LYS A 562 39.16 12.73 -6.39
CA LYS A 562 38.52 14.03 -6.12
C LYS A 562 37.03 13.99 -6.51
N LYS A 563 36.16 14.65 -5.75
CA LYS A 563 34.68 14.56 -5.85
C LYS A 563 34.10 14.53 -7.27
N LEU A 564 34.63 15.33 -8.21
CA LEU A 564 34.16 15.41 -9.60
C LEU A 564 34.57 14.22 -10.49
N ASN A 565 35.65 13.52 -10.12
CA ASN A 565 36.21 12.41 -10.89
C ASN A 565 35.90 11.04 -10.28
N THR A 566 35.10 10.99 -9.21
CA THR A 566 34.74 9.73 -8.54
C THR A 566 33.96 8.84 -9.48
N ARG A 567 34.53 7.66 -9.77
CA ARG A 567 33.87 6.60 -10.55
C ARG A 567 33.12 5.65 -9.64
N SER A 568 32.19 4.90 -10.23
CA SER A 568 31.53 3.78 -9.57
C SER A 568 32.56 2.84 -8.93
N PRO A 569 32.48 2.58 -7.61
CA PRO A 569 33.37 1.63 -6.94
C PRO A 569 33.39 0.25 -7.59
N LEU A 570 32.26 -0.16 -8.16
CA LEU A 570 32.13 -1.43 -8.88
C LEU A 570 33.10 -1.54 -10.06
N VAL A 571 33.21 -0.49 -10.89
CA VAL A 571 34.10 -0.47 -12.06
C VAL A 571 35.57 -0.59 -11.67
N ASN A 572 35.94 -0.15 -10.47
CA ASN A 572 37.31 -0.27 -10.00
C ASN A 572 37.75 -1.73 -9.79
N GLU A 573 36.83 -2.67 -9.57
CA GLU A 573 37.15 -4.09 -9.41
C GLU A 573 37.76 -4.69 -10.68
N VAL A 574 37.33 -4.23 -11.87
CA VAL A 574 37.86 -4.68 -13.17
C VAL A 574 39.30 -4.18 -13.39
N PHE A 575 39.59 -2.96 -12.95
CA PHE A 575 40.90 -2.31 -13.11
C PHE A 575 41.78 -2.42 -11.86
N CYS A 576 41.48 -3.39 -11.00
CA CYS A 576 42.18 -3.57 -9.75
C CYS A 576 43.52 -4.27 -9.98
N HIS A 577 44.55 -3.85 -9.24
CA HIS A 577 45.89 -4.45 -9.32
C HIS A 577 45.95 -5.90 -8.78
N ARG A 578 44.92 -6.37 -8.07
CA ARG A 578 44.90 -7.73 -7.52
C ARG A 578 44.97 -8.80 -8.61
N VAL A 579 45.50 -9.96 -8.25
CA VAL A 579 45.49 -11.13 -9.13
C VAL A 579 44.04 -11.57 -9.35
N ILE A 580 43.59 -11.49 -10.59
CA ILE A 580 42.24 -11.91 -11.02
C ILE A 580 42.41 -13.16 -11.87
N ASP A 581 41.63 -14.21 -11.57
CA ASP A 581 41.53 -15.38 -12.45
C ASP A 581 40.88 -14.94 -13.76
N TYR A 582 41.60 -15.02 -14.88
CA TYR A 582 41.10 -14.60 -16.18
C TYR A 582 39.83 -15.36 -16.59
N ARG A 583 39.66 -16.61 -16.11
CA ARG A 583 38.47 -17.43 -16.38
C ARG A 583 37.22 -16.85 -15.74
N MET A 584 37.34 -16.16 -14.60
CA MET A 584 36.21 -15.45 -13.96
C MET A 584 35.64 -14.36 -14.87
N MET A 585 36.51 -13.61 -15.56
CA MET A 585 36.07 -12.60 -16.52
C MET A 585 35.47 -13.21 -17.80
N GLY A 586 35.84 -14.45 -18.11
CA GLY A 586 35.34 -15.19 -19.27
C GLY A 586 34.04 -15.95 -19.04
N LEU A 587 33.56 -16.09 -17.79
CA LEU A 587 32.35 -16.87 -17.47
C LEU A 587 31.14 -16.36 -18.26
N GLY A 588 30.41 -17.28 -18.88
CA GLY A 588 29.24 -16.99 -19.70
C GLY A 588 29.54 -16.32 -21.05
N VAL A 589 30.81 -16.12 -21.42
CA VAL A 589 31.19 -15.49 -22.70
C VAL A 589 32.09 -16.40 -23.52
N ILE A 590 33.16 -16.92 -22.91
CA ILE A 590 34.14 -17.79 -23.57
C ILE A 590 34.14 -19.17 -22.93
N LYS A 591 34.31 -20.19 -23.77
CA LYS A 591 34.40 -21.56 -23.32
C LYS A 591 35.71 -21.82 -22.59
N CYS A 592 35.62 -22.10 -21.29
CA CYS A 592 36.80 -22.34 -20.46
C CYS A 592 37.02 -23.85 -20.30
N SER A 593 38.14 -24.39 -20.80
CA SER A 593 38.43 -25.83 -20.80
C SER A 593 38.71 -26.45 -19.42
N GLN A 594 39.14 -25.64 -18.44
CA GLN A 594 39.44 -26.09 -17.07
C GLN A 594 38.58 -25.32 -16.06
N MET A 595 37.48 -25.92 -15.63
CA MET A 595 36.58 -25.37 -14.61
C MET A 595 36.86 -25.95 -13.22
N SER A 596 37.14 -25.07 -12.26
CA SER A 596 37.16 -25.43 -10.84
C SER A 596 35.73 -25.59 -10.32
N SER A 597 35.55 -26.25 -9.17
CA SER A 597 34.24 -26.34 -8.50
C SER A 597 33.64 -24.95 -8.21
N ARG A 598 34.49 -23.97 -7.87
CA ARG A 598 34.10 -22.57 -7.69
C ARG A 598 33.67 -21.91 -9.00
N LEU A 599 34.44 -22.06 -10.07
CA LEU A 599 34.12 -21.46 -11.37
C LEU A 599 32.83 -22.07 -11.95
N GLN A 600 32.64 -23.38 -11.77
CA GLN A 600 31.42 -24.06 -12.18
C GLN A 600 30.21 -23.57 -11.37
N TYR A 601 30.34 -23.41 -10.05
CA TYR A 601 29.29 -22.82 -9.21
C TYR A 601 28.92 -21.41 -9.68
N MET A 602 29.91 -20.55 -9.94
CA MET A 602 29.68 -19.18 -10.41
C MET A 602 29.06 -19.15 -11.82
N LEU A 603 29.52 -20.01 -12.73
CA LEU A 603 28.94 -20.13 -14.07
C LEU A 603 27.47 -20.52 -14.02
N ILE A 604 27.11 -21.50 -13.17
CA ILE A 604 25.73 -21.94 -13.00
C ILE A 604 24.89 -20.82 -12.38
N ALA A 605 25.43 -20.10 -11.40
CA ALA A 605 24.73 -18.97 -10.80
C ALA A 605 24.38 -17.88 -11.84
N ILE A 606 25.32 -17.52 -12.73
CA ILE A 606 25.13 -16.46 -13.74
C ILE A 606 24.33 -16.96 -14.95
N ALA A 607 24.77 -18.05 -15.57
CA ALA A 607 24.33 -18.48 -16.89
C ALA A 607 23.64 -19.86 -16.89
N GLY A 608 23.46 -20.50 -15.73
CA GLY A 608 22.85 -21.82 -15.62
C GLY A 608 21.33 -21.82 -15.73
N GLU A 609 20.76 -22.96 -16.14
CA GLU A 609 19.31 -23.17 -16.14
C GLU A 609 18.79 -23.25 -14.69
N GLU A 610 17.69 -22.55 -14.39
CA GLU A 610 17.13 -22.48 -13.02
C GLU A 610 16.73 -23.85 -12.46
N GLU A 611 16.41 -24.82 -13.33
CA GLU A 611 16.05 -26.19 -12.95
C GLU A 611 17.22 -26.93 -12.28
N ILE A 612 18.46 -26.59 -12.67
CA ILE A 612 19.69 -27.22 -12.20
C ILE A 612 20.11 -26.64 -10.84
N PHE A 613 19.58 -25.48 -10.44
CA PHE A 613 20.00 -24.79 -9.20
C PHE A 613 19.78 -25.65 -7.96
N LYS A 614 18.65 -26.36 -7.90
CA LYS A 614 18.33 -27.26 -6.80
C LYS A 614 19.28 -28.46 -6.75
N GLU A 615 19.63 -29.04 -7.90
CA GLU A 615 20.52 -30.20 -8.01
C GLU A 615 21.97 -29.83 -7.62
N MET A 616 22.41 -28.65 -8.04
CA MET A 616 23.76 -28.13 -7.79
C MET A 616 23.89 -27.39 -6.45
N GLY A 617 22.82 -27.35 -5.65
CA GLY A 617 22.81 -26.69 -4.34
C GLY A 617 23.01 -25.18 -4.39
N VAL A 618 22.74 -24.56 -5.54
CA VAL A 618 22.81 -23.11 -5.71
C VAL A 618 21.51 -22.52 -5.19
N VAL A 619 21.53 -22.05 -3.94
CA VAL A 619 20.39 -21.34 -3.33
C VAL A 619 20.82 -19.93 -3.01
N LEU A 620 20.06 -18.97 -3.51
CA LEU A 620 20.30 -17.56 -3.28
C LEU A 620 19.01 -16.86 -2.86
N GLY A 621 18.81 -16.75 -1.54
CA GLY A 621 17.55 -16.30 -0.99
C GLY A 621 16.41 -17.21 -1.43
N LEU A 622 15.42 -16.66 -2.14
CA LEU A 622 14.32 -17.43 -2.74
C LEU A 622 14.71 -18.17 -4.02
N ILE A 623 15.79 -17.77 -4.69
CA ILE A 623 16.23 -18.34 -5.98
C ILE A 623 16.86 -19.71 -5.72
N GLY A 624 16.46 -20.73 -6.48
CA GLY A 624 16.84 -22.12 -6.25
C GLY A 624 15.91 -22.90 -5.30
N LEU A 625 14.95 -22.24 -4.65
CA LEU A 625 13.91 -22.88 -3.85
C LEU A 625 12.65 -23.19 -4.68
N PRO A 626 11.92 -24.28 -4.36
CA PRO A 626 10.74 -24.64 -5.13
C PRO A 626 9.64 -23.58 -5.00
N ARG A 627 9.06 -23.17 -6.13
CA ARG A 627 7.98 -22.16 -6.17
C ARG A 627 6.79 -22.50 -5.26
N SER A 628 6.56 -23.79 -5.01
CA SER A 628 5.51 -24.31 -4.13
C SER A 628 5.70 -23.95 -2.65
N ALA A 629 6.91 -23.55 -2.23
CA ALA A 629 7.18 -23.12 -0.86
C ALA A 629 6.73 -21.68 -0.58
N PHE A 630 6.26 -20.95 -1.60
CA PHE A 630 5.92 -19.53 -1.49
C PHE A 630 4.50 -19.23 -1.98
N ASP A 631 3.86 -18.21 -1.41
CA ASP A 631 2.57 -17.70 -1.88
C ASP A 631 2.71 -16.91 -3.22
N THR A 632 1.63 -16.37 -3.75
CA THR A 632 1.64 -15.57 -4.99
C THR A 632 2.51 -14.31 -4.89
N MET A 633 2.70 -13.80 -3.68
CA MET A 633 3.55 -12.66 -3.35
C MET A 633 4.97 -13.08 -2.98
N LEU A 634 5.42 -14.32 -3.20
CA LEU A 634 6.75 -14.82 -2.82
C LEU A 634 7.02 -14.75 -1.30
N ARG A 635 5.99 -14.86 -0.46
CA ARG A 635 6.13 -15.04 0.98
C ARG A 635 6.18 -16.53 1.32
N PRO A 636 7.04 -16.94 2.26
CA PRO A 636 7.16 -18.34 2.67
C PRO A 636 5.82 -18.84 3.22
N LEU A 637 5.40 -20.02 2.78
CA LEU A 637 4.24 -20.71 3.33
C LEU A 637 4.63 -21.43 4.63
N PRO A 638 3.80 -21.37 5.69
CA PRO A 638 4.05 -22.15 6.90
C PRO A 638 4.07 -23.63 6.54
N THR A 639 5.22 -24.28 6.74
CA THR A 639 5.38 -25.71 6.49
C THR A 639 4.68 -26.50 7.60
N ALA A 640 3.99 -27.57 7.23
CA ALA A 640 3.22 -28.45 8.11
C ALA A 640 4.10 -29.36 8.99
N THR A 641 5.04 -28.77 9.74
CA THR A 641 5.91 -29.49 10.70
C THR A 641 5.75 -29.00 12.14
N GLU A 642 4.66 -28.31 12.47
CA GLU A 642 4.30 -27.96 13.84
C GLU A 642 2.96 -28.60 14.26
N THR A 643 2.78 -29.90 14.01
CA THR A 643 1.81 -30.70 14.76
C THR A 643 2.44 -31.13 16.07
N GLY A 644 2.12 -30.47 17.17
CA GLY A 644 2.45 -31.00 18.49
C GLY A 644 2.49 -30.01 19.64
N LYS A 645 1.36 -29.38 19.96
CA LYS A 645 0.86 -29.18 21.34
C LYS A 645 -0.47 -28.43 21.33
N SER A 646 -1.54 -29.23 21.24
CA SER A 646 -2.83 -28.88 21.82
C SER A 646 -2.68 -28.50 23.30
N LYS A 647 -3.40 -27.46 23.75
CA LYS A 647 -4.10 -27.46 25.05
C LYS A 647 -5.05 -26.27 25.17
N ALA A 648 -6.33 -26.57 24.99
CA ALA A 648 -7.39 -25.93 25.76
C ALA A 648 -7.26 -26.33 27.24
N SER A 649 -7.47 -25.39 28.17
CA SER A 649 -8.27 -25.55 29.41
C SER A 649 -7.92 -24.52 30.48
N MET A 650 -8.92 -23.70 30.82
CA MET A 650 -9.38 -23.30 32.16
C MET A 650 -8.58 -22.37 33.09
N SER A 651 -9.31 -21.29 33.41
CA SER A 651 -9.46 -20.47 34.62
C SER A 651 -8.76 -20.81 35.95
N SER A 652 -8.43 -19.69 36.62
CA SER A 652 -8.48 -19.41 38.07
C SER A 652 -7.64 -20.25 39.02
N THR A 653 -6.71 -19.59 39.73
CA THR A 653 -6.69 -19.49 41.22
C THR A 653 -5.59 -18.51 41.66
N SER A 654 -5.95 -17.60 42.56
CA SER A 654 -5.09 -16.70 43.32
C SER A 654 -4.37 -17.43 44.46
N GLY A 655 -3.10 -17.11 44.74
CA GLY A 655 -2.44 -17.57 45.96
C GLY A 655 -0.98 -17.13 46.11
N TYR A 656 -0.68 -16.44 47.20
CA TYR A 656 0.60 -15.90 47.65
C TYR A 656 1.74 -16.95 47.74
N SER A 657 2.97 -16.56 47.34
CA SER A 657 4.11 -16.28 48.27
C SER A 657 5.51 -16.61 47.71
N SER A 658 6.44 -15.73 48.12
CA SER A 658 7.85 -15.97 48.45
C SER A 658 8.92 -16.02 47.35
N LYS A 659 9.99 -15.27 47.65
CA LYS A 659 11.21 -15.02 46.89
C LYS A 659 12.07 -16.29 46.79
N SER A 660 12.65 -16.53 45.62
CA SER A 660 14.04 -17.02 45.52
C SER A 660 14.65 -16.70 44.17
N SER A 661 15.92 -16.28 44.22
CA SER A 661 16.89 -16.02 43.15
C SER A 661 16.92 -17.06 42.02
N GLY A 662 17.04 -16.60 40.77
CA GLY A 662 17.37 -17.48 39.65
C GLY A 662 17.46 -16.76 38.30
N SER A 663 18.70 -16.46 37.88
CA SER A 663 19.21 -16.41 36.51
C SER A 663 18.37 -15.72 35.41
N MET A 664 18.89 -14.58 34.91
CA MET A 664 18.54 -14.03 33.60
C MET A 664 18.80 -15.07 32.50
N ARG A 665 17.77 -15.83 32.11
CA ARG A 665 17.72 -16.43 30.77
C ARG A 665 17.14 -15.40 29.81
N LYS A 666 18.03 -14.70 29.10
CA LYS A 666 17.69 -14.05 27.82
C LYS A 666 17.08 -15.12 26.92
N SER A 667 15.79 -15.05 26.65
CA SER A 667 15.16 -15.82 25.59
C SER A 667 15.64 -15.27 24.25
N THR A 668 16.73 -15.82 23.73
CA THR A 668 17.07 -15.76 22.31
C THR A 668 16.00 -16.54 21.56
N ILE A 669 14.94 -15.84 21.13
CA ILE A 669 14.09 -16.31 20.04
C ILE A 669 14.99 -16.29 18.81
N ALA A 670 15.59 -17.43 18.49
CA ALA A 670 16.33 -17.59 17.25
C ALA A 670 15.34 -17.40 16.10
N ALA A 671 15.48 -16.30 15.36
CA ALA A 671 14.68 -16.05 14.17
C ALA A 671 14.87 -17.24 13.22
N GLN A 672 13.77 -17.92 12.88
CA GLN A 672 13.78 -19.04 11.95
C GLN A 672 14.38 -18.56 10.61
N LYS A 673 15.46 -19.22 10.18
CA LYS A 673 16.17 -18.88 8.94
C LYS A 673 15.34 -19.37 7.75
N LEU A 674 15.06 -18.48 6.80
CA LEU A 674 14.10 -18.74 5.72
C LEU A 674 14.68 -19.56 4.56
N TYR A 675 15.98 -19.45 4.36
CA TYR A 675 16.75 -20.11 3.31
C TYR A 675 18.14 -20.47 3.87
N PRO A 676 18.82 -21.49 3.31
CA PRO A 676 20.14 -21.90 3.77
C PRO A 676 21.20 -20.81 3.59
N ASP A 677 22.30 -20.92 4.33
CA ASP A 677 23.48 -20.07 4.14
C ASP A 677 24.07 -20.22 2.74
N ILE A 678 24.51 -19.10 2.17
CA ILE A 678 25.20 -19.10 0.88
C ILE A 678 26.64 -19.55 1.13
N VAL A 679 26.95 -20.78 0.73
CA VAL A 679 28.28 -21.36 0.88
C VAL A 679 28.97 -21.39 -0.48
N LEU A 680 29.93 -20.50 -0.67
CA LEU A 680 30.76 -20.51 -1.88
C LEU A 680 31.85 -21.59 -1.77
N PRO A 681 32.11 -22.37 -2.85
CA PRO A 681 33.25 -23.27 -2.87
C PRO A 681 34.56 -22.51 -2.67
N ARG A 682 35.49 -23.09 -1.89
CA ARG A 682 36.81 -22.51 -1.59
C ARG A 682 37.59 -22.23 -2.87
N LYS A 683 38.40 -21.18 -2.85
CA LYS A 683 39.33 -20.88 -3.96
C LYS A 683 40.37 -22.00 -4.07
N GLU A 684 40.69 -22.40 -5.29
CA GLU A 684 41.78 -23.34 -5.53
C GLU A 684 43.11 -22.65 -5.23
N SER A 685 44.03 -23.36 -4.59
CA SER A 685 45.39 -22.90 -4.31
C SER A 685 46.35 -23.09 -5.49
N LYS A 686 45.87 -23.59 -6.64
CA LYS A 686 46.70 -23.87 -7.81
C LYS A 686 47.10 -22.57 -8.51
N GLU A 687 48.38 -22.46 -8.87
CA GLU A 687 48.88 -21.38 -9.72
C GLU A 687 48.19 -21.44 -11.10
N VAL A 688 47.59 -20.33 -11.50
CA VAL A 688 46.87 -20.20 -12.77
C VAL A 688 47.87 -19.73 -13.83
N TYR A 689 48.20 -20.61 -14.77
CA TYR A 689 49.00 -20.23 -15.94
C TYR A 689 48.12 -19.54 -16.97
N PHE A 690 48.53 -18.36 -17.45
CA PHE A 690 47.86 -17.68 -18.56
C PHE A 690 48.06 -18.50 -19.83
N PRO A 691 46.98 -18.84 -20.56
CA PRO A 691 47.14 -19.57 -21.80
C PRO A 691 47.89 -18.68 -22.81
N PRO A 692 48.68 -19.27 -23.72
CA PRO A 692 49.42 -18.51 -24.73
C PRO A 692 48.50 -17.73 -25.68
N ALA A 693 47.23 -18.14 -25.80
CA ALA A 693 46.16 -17.43 -26.49
C ALA A 693 44.84 -17.63 -25.73
N PHE A 694 43.94 -16.64 -25.77
CA PHE A 694 42.61 -16.76 -25.14
C PHE A 694 41.68 -17.62 -26.00
N PRO A 695 40.81 -18.44 -25.39
CA PRO A 695 39.79 -19.19 -26.12
C PRO A 695 38.87 -18.24 -26.89
N GLU A 696 38.77 -18.43 -28.21
CA GLU A 696 37.84 -17.68 -29.07
C GLU A 696 36.48 -18.37 -29.22
N GLU A 697 36.37 -19.62 -28.77
CA GLU A 697 35.11 -20.37 -28.79
C GLU A 697 34.11 -19.74 -27.81
N PRO A 698 32.95 -19.25 -28.29
CA PRO A 698 31.93 -18.70 -27.40
C PRO A 698 31.29 -19.81 -26.56
N GLU A 699 30.96 -19.48 -25.31
CA GLU A 699 30.14 -20.37 -24.47
C GLU A 699 28.74 -20.49 -25.08
N THR A 700 28.17 -21.70 -25.12
CA THR A 700 26.82 -21.91 -25.65
C THR A 700 25.80 -21.44 -24.61
N ILE A 701 25.45 -20.16 -24.65
CA ILE A 701 24.33 -19.60 -23.87
C ILE A 701 23.03 -20.04 -24.56
N ARG A 702 22.21 -20.85 -23.89
CA ARG A 702 20.84 -21.07 -24.36
C ARG A 702 20.03 -19.80 -24.05
N PRO A 703 19.37 -19.20 -25.06
CA PRO A 703 18.58 -18.00 -24.83
C PRO A 703 17.47 -18.27 -23.81
N CYS A 704 17.09 -17.22 -23.08
CA CYS A 704 15.89 -17.19 -22.23
C CYS A 704 14.78 -18.02 -22.88
N SER A 705 14.25 -19.01 -22.16
CA SER A 705 13.27 -19.97 -22.69
C SER A 705 12.26 -19.23 -23.55
N GLU A 706 12.31 -19.42 -24.86
CA GLU A 706 11.50 -18.65 -25.80
C GLU A 706 10.01 -18.86 -25.49
N THR A 707 9.67 -20.01 -24.91
CA THR A 707 8.38 -20.32 -24.32
C THR A 707 8.02 -19.41 -23.14
N GLN A 708 8.94 -19.18 -22.22
CA GLN A 708 8.77 -18.31 -21.05
C GLN A 708 8.74 -16.84 -21.45
N ARG A 709 9.63 -16.42 -22.36
CA ARG A 709 9.63 -15.09 -22.98
C ARG A 709 8.31 -14.80 -23.68
N ARG A 710 7.82 -15.70 -24.54
CA ARG A 710 6.49 -15.55 -25.16
C ARG A 710 5.36 -15.53 -24.14
N ARG A 711 5.43 -16.31 -23.06
CA ARG A 711 4.45 -16.25 -21.96
C ARG A 711 4.48 -14.89 -21.26
N TRP A 712 5.66 -14.29 -21.11
CA TRP A 712 5.85 -12.99 -20.49
C TRP A 712 5.37 -11.86 -21.40
N LEU A 713 5.80 -11.85 -22.67
CA LEU A 713 5.30 -10.93 -23.70
C LEU A 713 3.78 -11.03 -23.83
N ASN A 714 3.21 -12.23 -23.94
CA ASN A 714 1.76 -12.40 -23.97
C ASN A 714 1.05 -11.91 -22.70
N ARG A 715 1.70 -11.96 -21.53
CA ARG A 715 1.16 -11.35 -20.30
C ARG A 715 1.27 -9.84 -20.33
N LEU A 716 2.39 -9.29 -20.81
CA LEU A 716 2.61 -7.86 -20.95
C LEU A 716 1.64 -7.25 -21.97
N THR A 717 1.50 -7.85 -23.16
CA THR A 717 0.53 -7.43 -24.17
C THR A 717 -0.90 -7.50 -23.64
N LYS A 718 -1.24 -8.49 -22.80
CA LYS A 718 -2.54 -8.54 -22.11
C LYS A 718 -2.70 -7.43 -21.06
N LEU A 719 -1.62 -7.01 -20.41
CA LEU A 719 -1.63 -5.91 -19.43
C LEU A 719 -1.73 -4.53 -20.11
N LEU A 720 -1.04 -4.35 -21.24
CA LEU A 720 -1.01 -3.09 -22.00
C LEU A 720 -2.22 -2.92 -22.93
N HIS A 721 -2.69 -4.01 -23.54
CA HIS A 721 -3.81 -4.02 -24.48
C HIS A 721 -4.89 -5.03 -24.08
N PRO A 722 -5.57 -4.81 -22.93
CA PRO A 722 -6.60 -5.73 -22.44
C PRO A 722 -7.83 -5.85 -23.37
N GLN A 723 -7.95 -5.02 -24.42
CA GLN A 723 -9.13 -4.96 -25.30
C GLN A 723 -8.95 -5.53 -26.71
N GLN A 724 -7.78 -6.04 -27.12
CA GLN A 724 -7.56 -6.46 -28.53
C GLN A 724 -7.58 -7.97 -28.81
N THR A 725 -7.87 -8.83 -27.83
CA THR A 725 -8.00 -10.28 -28.08
C THR A 725 -9.42 -10.74 -27.82
N GLY A 726 -10.27 -10.55 -28.84
CA GLY A 726 -11.67 -10.92 -28.86
C GLY A 726 -12.24 -10.85 -30.27
N HIS A 727 -11.61 -11.56 -31.21
CA HIS A 727 -12.24 -12.10 -32.41
C HIS A 727 -11.79 -13.55 -32.58
#